data_AF-A0A091M575-F1
#
_entry.id   AF-A0A091M575-F1
#
_cell.length_a   1.000
_cell.length_b   1.000
_cell.length_c   1.000
_cell.angle_alpha   90.00
_cell.angle_beta   90.00
_cell.angle_gamma   90.00
#
_symmetry.space_group_name_H-M   'P 1'
#
loop_
_entity.id
_entity.type
_entity.pdbx_description
1 polymer ?
#
loop_
_entity_poly.entity_id
_entity_poly.type
_entity_poly.pdbx_seq_one_letter_code
_entity_poly.pdbx_strand_id
1 'polypeptide(L)'
;DYTVDIEVSLMDSSFLEPIKEYFKNLNLSVSTNISNVEMTVSNINITTVCLPSGENNSCCSCENGYAWPSAVCSDLITCPSVSLAPDLPCGYMKEMPFYGPYCEPQTEEPIVINMSVRLDTDFWDDLRDSSSELYKKYKADLEKAFNASYRCLPGFVSATVTGFRPGSVFVNYEVKAGAASFDQIANSNKFVPQFLDALYRLNQATFTTEITNQTNFTVSPVDIFEGDTIRLICEINSASENVTWYHFDQIISTSLRYSMERKLSRRTSRSILRIINVTMKDSGSYRCTFTNSNRFHTVIYKATKTIAVSPLSITPNLNDIDVTCNSPEMQTNSPLLSCCIDRCLPSLTGDWKVNGAINITGKINKRFFSENCTEYKLNISESLCPPEKSGTVTTYTCELQTRHGARSSQNIRVTYLRTAHVTISSSINSSVSEGYTFNLTCESDVSNYDSISWKIQSGNKTKTVDCDTCIKNSRFPATSVLTVKTATQDWSGTYICTFSQKYLESSANVTIEVISLPLKQNILIDPIAASIQCEVQQTLECCISANTMEDYTVTFVVQQNESQVEKKKKGNLFCYMYNYTETECSKEKELTAYCKFINRIGQKVNSESIRLHLKPDKEVSCSDSFGTGIEGAILIKPCCELNNPDGFTRGNKIYKCSNKSWKVERNDCLSVPISNLLASAEVTFMSFLEAKANLPNYLAELKEKTEKEQNTINSSPANLGAIVTILDMVSSIPADAEELTIQNFLSTVDFIVADSTTEAWEDLNKEEILKSSLLLHSVENFSLRLQPVNNTIPPVSANTLQLQGIAVTENSNTEYNKSFRSIENLTVDVLIGETEIQTLTQNSTIVSVMYSKLGHILPRNEPEYVNGLLITTTVSSNRSQKFDIKMTFAKKNLSLKMPQCVFWNFKLNKHGGGWDTHGCMPTEVEDYVFCSCNHLTSFSILMSPDQSPQVIFEDYITYIGLAISILSLVACIIIESLVWKYVTNNTTSYMRHVCMLNIATSLLIADIWFIVTASINDQNQQMSRGICSVATFFIHLFYLCVFFWMLSLGLILFYRLVFILHNTSKTAQKAVAFCLGYGCPFVIAVITIAVTLPRNNYTRKDVCWLNWKDSKALLAFVIPALIIVAMNLFITAVVIIKILRPTIGDRTNRQERNSLFQIGKSVAILTPLLGLTWGFGLATIIKNSHRAFHILFALLNALQGLFILVFGTLWDKKIQEALLKRNSMSKWSSQQTKVRTL
;
A
#
# COMPACT_ATOMS: atom_id res chain seq x y z
N ASP A 1 -20.81 -31.68 89.64
CA ASP A 1 -20.38 -32.94 90.29
C ASP A 1 -19.32 -32.63 91.32
N TYR A 2 -19.53 -33.10 92.54
CA TYR A 2 -18.55 -33.04 93.62
C TYR A 2 -17.92 -34.42 93.76
N THR A 3 -16.60 -34.50 93.75
CA THR A 3 -15.88 -35.74 94.08
C THR A 3 -15.51 -35.70 95.56
N VAL A 4 -15.81 -36.77 96.29
CA VAL A 4 -15.47 -36.92 97.71
C VAL A 4 -14.59 -38.14 97.86
N ASP A 5 -13.35 -37.92 98.26
CA ASP A 5 -12.40 -39.00 98.54
C ASP A 5 -12.59 -39.47 99.99
N ILE A 6 -12.80 -40.77 100.17
CA ILE A 6 -12.99 -41.40 101.48
C ILE A 6 -11.88 -42.42 101.67
N GLU A 7 -11.09 -42.24 102.73
CA GLU A 7 -10.10 -43.21 103.14
C GLU A 7 -10.72 -44.23 104.09
N VAL A 8 -10.46 -45.52 103.83
CA VAL A 8 -10.90 -46.63 104.69
C VAL A 8 -9.67 -47.41 105.14
N SER A 9 -9.37 -47.34 106.44
CA SER A 9 -8.31 -48.11 107.07
C SER A 9 -8.87 -49.37 107.74
N LEU A 10 -8.23 -50.52 107.49
CA LEU A 10 -8.65 -51.83 108.00
C LEU A 10 -7.47 -52.48 108.72
N MET A 11 -7.73 -53.07 109.89
CA MET A 11 -6.68 -53.77 110.65
C MET A 11 -6.31 -55.15 110.06
N ASP A 12 -7.17 -55.73 109.22
CA ASP A 12 -6.97 -57.05 108.61
C ASP A 12 -7.23 -56.98 107.10
N SER A 13 -6.21 -57.34 106.30
CA SER A 13 -6.24 -57.27 104.83
C SER A 13 -7.20 -58.28 104.20
N SER A 14 -7.67 -59.30 104.94
CA SER A 14 -8.64 -60.28 104.44
C SER A 14 -10.02 -59.68 104.13
N PHE A 15 -10.34 -58.52 104.70
CA PHE A 15 -11.60 -57.80 104.45
C PHE A 15 -11.56 -56.88 103.23
N LEU A 16 -10.40 -56.70 102.59
CA LEU A 16 -10.23 -55.78 101.47
C LEU A 16 -11.13 -56.14 100.28
N GLU A 17 -11.07 -57.38 99.79
CA GLU A 17 -11.85 -57.84 98.64
C GLU A 17 -13.37 -57.87 98.90
N PRO A 18 -13.87 -58.36 100.06
CA PRO A 18 -15.29 -58.24 100.43
C PRO A 18 -15.81 -56.79 100.46
N ILE A 19 -14.97 -55.85 100.91
CA ILE A 19 -15.32 -54.42 100.94
C ILE A 19 -15.33 -53.82 99.53
N LYS A 20 -14.38 -54.20 98.67
CA LYS A 20 -14.38 -53.80 97.25
C LYS A 20 -15.67 -54.26 96.55
N GLU A 21 -16.12 -55.49 96.83
CA GLU A 21 -17.34 -56.05 96.26
C GLU A 21 -18.62 -55.38 96.83
N TYR A 22 -18.62 -55.04 98.12
CA TYR A 22 -19.72 -54.31 98.76
C TYR A 22 -19.90 -52.89 98.19
N PHE A 23 -18.80 -52.13 98.02
CA PHE A 23 -18.87 -50.78 97.47
C PHE A 23 -19.24 -50.74 95.98
N LYS A 24 -18.83 -51.76 95.19
CA LYS A 24 -19.25 -51.90 93.79
C LYS A 24 -20.77 -52.09 93.61
N ASN A 25 -21.45 -52.64 94.61
CA ASN A 25 -22.88 -52.96 94.56
C ASN A 25 -23.76 -51.96 95.36
N LEU A 26 -23.19 -50.86 95.84
CA LEU A 26 -23.87 -49.91 96.71
C LEU A 26 -24.70 -48.89 95.90
N ASN A 27 -26.03 -48.91 96.06
CA ASN A 27 -26.93 -47.89 95.51
C ASN A 27 -27.38 -46.94 96.64
N LEU A 28 -26.81 -45.74 96.72
CA LEU A 28 -27.12 -44.74 97.75
C LEU A 28 -27.95 -43.58 97.17
N SER A 29 -29.22 -43.49 97.54
CA SER A 29 -30.03 -42.27 97.43
C SER A 29 -30.04 -41.55 98.78
N VAL A 30 -29.11 -40.60 98.99
CA VAL A 30 -29.04 -39.84 100.24
C VAL A 30 -29.79 -38.52 100.07
N SER A 31 -30.96 -38.38 100.69
CA SER A 31 -31.65 -37.09 100.80
C SER A 31 -31.04 -36.26 101.93
N THR A 32 -30.24 -35.24 101.60
CA THR A 32 -29.84 -34.20 102.58
C THR A 32 -30.59 -32.91 102.26
N ASN A 33 -31.39 -32.44 103.22
CA ASN A 33 -32.28 -31.30 103.07
C ASN A 33 -31.51 -29.98 103.22
N ILE A 34 -30.67 -29.66 102.23
CA ILE A 34 -30.02 -28.36 102.08
C ILE A 34 -30.38 -27.87 100.67
N SER A 35 -31.41 -27.01 100.59
CA SER A 35 -31.78 -26.21 99.41
C SER A 35 -31.86 -26.93 98.05
N ASN A 36 -33.04 -27.49 97.72
CA ASN A 36 -33.54 -27.77 96.37
C ASN A 36 -32.56 -28.35 95.31
N VAL A 37 -31.68 -29.28 95.69
CA VAL A 37 -30.90 -30.08 94.73
C VAL A 37 -30.89 -31.54 95.19
N GLU A 38 -31.46 -32.46 94.39
CA GLU A 38 -31.21 -33.90 94.56
C GLU A 38 -29.77 -34.19 94.13
N MET A 39 -28.89 -34.55 95.08
CA MET A 39 -27.59 -35.13 94.75
C MET A 39 -27.74 -36.65 94.63
N THR A 40 -27.52 -37.18 93.44
CA THR A 40 -27.40 -38.62 93.19
C THR A 40 -25.93 -38.99 93.13
N VAL A 41 -25.53 -40.04 93.88
CA VAL A 41 -24.18 -40.59 93.75
C VAL A 41 -24.11 -41.32 92.41
N SER A 42 -23.28 -40.82 91.50
CA SER A 42 -23.19 -41.35 90.12
C SER A 42 -22.32 -42.61 90.02
N ASN A 43 -21.24 -42.69 90.80
CA ASN A 43 -20.34 -43.84 90.85
C ASN A 43 -19.51 -43.84 92.15
N ILE A 44 -19.13 -45.03 92.64
CA ILE A 44 -18.20 -45.23 93.76
C ILE A 44 -17.09 -46.16 93.28
N ASN A 45 -15.85 -45.67 93.25
CA ASN A 45 -14.69 -46.43 92.79
C ASN A 45 -13.54 -46.39 93.80
N ILE A 46 -12.78 -47.48 93.86
CA ILE A 46 -11.56 -47.60 94.66
C ILE A 46 -10.38 -47.39 93.71
N THR A 47 -9.54 -46.40 93.99
CA THR A 47 -8.49 -45.96 93.05
C THR A 47 -7.08 -46.35 93.47
N THR A 48 -6.82 -46.39 94.78
CA THR A 48 -5.50 -46.63 95.38
C THR A 48 -5.60 -47.71 96.45
N VAL A 49 -4.71 -48.68 96.42
CA VAL A 49 -4.62 -49.75 97.44
C VAL A 49 -3.24 -49.74 98.05
N CYS A 50 -3.18 -49.68 99.38
CA CYS A 50 -1.94 -49.71 100.15
C CYS A 50 -1.92 -50.92 101.08
N LEU A 51 -0.82 -51.69 101.06
CA LEU A 51 -0.62 -52.85 101.93
C LEU A 51 0.54 -52.59 102.90
N PRO A 52 0.42 -53.00 104.17
CA PRO A 52 1.51 -52.88 105.13
C PRO A 52 2.70 -53.78 104.74
N SER A 53 3.91 -53.23 104.82
CA SER A 53 5.19 -53.88 104.46
C SER A 53 6.20 -53.70 105.61
N GLY A 54 5.92 -54.31 106.77
CA GLY A 54 6.75 -54.24 107.98
C GLY A 54 6.31 -53.17 108.98
N GLU A 55 7.02 -53.07 110.12
CA GLU A 55 6.77 -52.03 111.14
C GLU A 55 6.99 -50.63 110.53
N ASN A 56 5.90 -49.88 110.33
CA ASN A 56 5.81 -48.50 109.83
C ASN A 56 5.97 -48.23 108.32
N ASN A 57 5.95 -49.24 107.43
CA ASN A 57 5.97 -49.00 105.98
C ASN A 57 4.73 -49.55 105.27
N SER A 58 4.29 -48.90 104.19
CA SER A 58 3.18 -49.34 103.33
C SER A 58 3.52 -49.22 101.85
N CYS A 59 3.19 -50.23 101.05
CA CYS A 59 3.36 -50.25 99.60
C CYS A 59 2.02 -49.93 98.92
N CYS A 60 1.99 -48.91 98.07
CA CYS A 60 0.76 -48.45 97.40
C CYS A 60 0.81 -48.66 95.88
N SER A 61 -0.29 -49.13 95.31
CA SER A 61 -0.48 -49.32 93.87
C SER A 61 -1.82 -48.75 93.41
N CYS A 62 -1.89 -48.34 92.14
CA CYS A 62 -3.13 -47.94 91.51
C CYS A 62 -3.93 -49.15 91.01
N GLU A 63 -5.25 -49.08 91.13
CA GLU A 63 -6.17 -50.05 90.51
C GLU A 63 -6.23 -49.85 88.98
N ASN A 64 -6.64 -50.89 88.26
CA ASN A 64 -6.72 -50.85 86.79
C ASN A 64 -7.61 -49.70 86.30
N GLY A 65 -7.08 -48.89 85.37
CA GLY A 65 -7.75 -47.68 84.86
C GLY A 65 -7.40 -46.38 85.60
N TYR A 66 -6.56 -46.46 86.64
CA TYR A 66 -6.07 -45.32 87.43
C TYR A 66 -4.55 -45.21 87.36
N ALA A 67 -4.02 -43.99 87.45
CA ALA A 67 -2.58 -43.72 87.48
C ALA A 67 -2.23 -42.61 88.47
N TRP A 68 -0.98 -42.58 88.95
CA TRP A 68 -0.51 -41.47 89.79
C TRP A 68 -0.52 -40.15 89.00
N PRO A 69 -0.92 -39.04 89.63
CA PRO A 69 -0.84 -37.71 89.01
C PRO A 69 0.60 -37.37 88.62
N SER A 70 0.78 -36.66 87.49
CA SER A 70 2.09 -36.33 86.92
C SER A 70 3.02 -35.54 87.86
N ALA A 71 2.44 -34.81 88.82
CA ALA A 71 3.16 -34.11 89.88
C ALA A 71 3.93 -35.04 90.83
N VAL A 72 3.49 -36.30 91.00
CA VAL A 72 4.10 -37.29 91.91
C VAL A 72 5.27 -38.03 91.25
N CYS A 73 5.18 -38.31 89.95
CA CYS A 73 6.24 -39.01 89.21
C CYS A 73 7.47 -38.15 88.87
N SER A 74 7.45 -36.85 89.18
CA SER A 74 8.45 -35.89 88.70
C SER A 74 9.63 -35.68 89.67
N ASP A 75 9.50 -36.06 90.95
CA ASP A 75 10.55 -35.88 91.95
C ASP A 75 10.94 -37.22 92.62
N LEU A 76 12.22 -37.62 92.46
CA LEU A 76 12.96 -38.56 93.34
C LEU A 76 12.57 -40.06 93.37
N ILE A 77 12.30 -40.71 92.23
CA ILE A 77 12.24 -42.20 92.18
C ILE A 77 13.48 -42.76 91.47
N THR A 78 14.52 -43.07 92.25
CA THR A 78 15.57 -44.04 91.85
C THR A 78 15.10 -45.44 92.23
N CYS A 79 14.91 -46.34 91.25
CA CYS A 79 14.72 -47.77 91.51
C CYS A 79 15.97 -48.35 92.21
N PRO A 80 15.89 -48.91 93.43
CA PRO A 80 17.01 -49.63 94.03
C PRO A 80 17.10 -51.07 93.48
N SER A 81 18.33 -51.59 93.53
CA SER A 81 18.77 -52.91 93.07
C SER A 81 18.38 -54.07 94.00
N VAL A 82 17.86 -55.14 93.39
CA VAL A 82 18.00 -56.59 93.73
C VAL A 82 17.65 -57.06 95.16
N SER A 83 16.56 -57.83 95.26
CA SER A 83 16.55 -59.12 95.95
C SER A 83 15.60 -60.10 95.25
N LEU A 84 16.05 -61.33 95.03
CA LEU A 84 15.36 -62.38 94.27
C LEU A 84 14.02 -62.79 94.90
N ALA A 85 12.92 -62.24 94.40
CA ALA A 85 11.60 -62.85 94.41
C ALA A 85 10.84 -62.37 93.17
N PRO A 86 10.28 -63.26 92.33
CA PRO A 86 9.42 -62.85 91.23
C PRO A 86 8.09 -62.36 91.80
N ASP A 87 7.55 -61.28 91.25
CA ASP A 87 6.20 -60.73 91.47
C ASP A 87 5.98 -59.66 92.56
N LEU A 88 6.84 -58.63 92.68
CA LEU A 88 6.40 -57.35 93.27
C LEU A 88 6.95 -56.10 92.53
N PRO A 89 6.07 -55.23 91.96
CA PRO A 89 6.44 -53.90 91.45
C PRO A 89 6.61 -52.86 92.58
N CYS A 90 7.60 -51.98 92.44
CA CYS A 90 8.00 -50.98 93.45
C CYS A 90 7.12 -49.72 93.51
N GLY A 91 7.00 -49.15 94.72
CA GLY A 91 6.73 -47.74 95.01
C GLY A 91 7.09 -47.44 96.48
N TYR A 92 8.23 -46.79 96.75
CA TYR A 92 8.74 -46.53 98.10
C TYR A 92 8.48 -45.07 98.50
N MET A 93 7.65 -44.83 99.52
CA MET A 93 7.60 -43.56 100.27
C MET A 93 8.01 -43.84 101.71
N LYS A 94 8.87 -43.00 102.29
CA LYS A 94 9.50 -43.24 103.60
C LYS A 94 8.76 -42.61 104.79
N GLU A 95 7.62 -41.96 104.57
CA GLU A 95 6.81 -41.34 105.63
C GLU A 95 5.38 -41.05 105.10
N MET A 96 4.36 -41.27 105.94
CA MET A 96 2.94 -41.05 105.64
C MET A 96 2.63 -39.56 105.37
N PRO A 97 1.95 -39.21 104.25
CA PRO A 97 1.20 -37.97 104.16
C PRO A 97 -0.29 -38.30 103.97
N PHE A 98 -1.09 -38.24 105.03
CA PHE A 98 -2.54 -38.51 104.97
C PHE A 98 -3.38 -37.41 104.30
N TYR A 99 -2.78 -36.57 103.44
CA TYR A 99 -3.49 -35.54 102.71
C TYR A 99 -2.91 -35.35 101.29
N GLY A 100 -2.91 -36.44 100.51
CA GLY A 100 -2.83 -36.45 99.03
C GLY A 100 -1.55 -37.05 98.40
N PRO A 101 -1.51 -37.24 97.06
CA PRO A 101 -2.63 -37.45 96.13
C PRO A 101 -2.86 -38.95 95.86
N TYR A 102 -4.11 -39.35 95.59
CA TYR A 102 -4.48 -40.72 95.24
C TYR A 102 -4.36 -40.96 93.73
N CYS A 103 -4.40 -42.20 93.28
CA CYS A 103 -4.47 -42.52 91.86
C CYS A 103 -5.73 -41.92 91.24
N GLU A 104 -5.57 -41.23 90.11
CA GLU A 104 -6.65 -40.55 89.39
C GLU A 104 -7.07 -41.37 88.16
N PRO A 105 -8.36 -41.32 87.76
CA PRO A 105 -8.83 -42.00 86.56
C PRO A 105 -8.18 -41.41 85.31
N GLN A 106 -7.71 -42.27 84.41
CA GLN A 106 -7.10 -41.81 83.15
C GLN A 106 -8.15 -41.12 82.27
N THR A 107 -8.02 -39.80 82.08
CA THR A 107 -8.96 -38.96 81.31
C THR A 107 -8.37 -38.44 79.99
N GLU A 108 -7.09 -38.67 79.71
CA GLU A 108 -6.45 -38.31 78.44
C GLU A 108 -6.10 -39.56 77.62
N GLU A 109 -6.36 -39.53 76.30
CA GLU A 109 -5.91 -40.60 75.39
C GLU A 109 -4.37 -40.72 75.45
N PRO A 110 -3.80 -41.93 75.55
CA PRO A 110 -2.36 -42.11 75.63
C PRO A 110 -1.67 -41.61 74.36
N ILE A 111 -0.63 -40.79 74.53
CA ILE A 111 0.20 -40.29 73.43
C ILE A 111 1.02 -41.46 72.89
N VAL A 112 0.97 -41.67 71.58
CA VAL A 112 1.82 -42.63 70.88
C VAL A 112 3.17 -42.00 70.62
N ILE A 113 4.20 -42.51 71.28
CA ILE A 113 5.60 -42.08 71.10
C ILE A 113 6.30 -43.13 70.22
N ASN A 114 6.68 -42.72 69.02
CA ASN A 114 7.39 -43.60 68.10
C ASN A 114 8.87 -43.64 68.47
N MET A 115 9.37 -44.84 68.77
CA MET A 115 10.72 -45.09 69.22
C MET A 115 11.47 -45.99 68.24
N SER A 116 12.79 -45.83 68.15
CA SER A 116 13.66 -46.80 67.50
C SER A 116 15.00 -46.93 68.19
N VAL A 117 15.59 -48.12 68.12
CA VAL A 117 16.93 -48.41 68.65
C VAL A 117 17.63 -49.47 67.81
N ARG A 118 18.96 -49.38 67.70
CA ARG A 118 19.79 -50.33 66.96
C ARG A 118 20.31 -51.43 67.88
N LEU A 119 20.24 -52.67 67.42
CA LEU A 119 20.98 -53.80 67.96
C LEU A 119 22.21 -54.00 67.06
N ASP A 120 23.41 -54.07 67.64
CA ASP A 120 24.66 -54.31 66.91
C ASP A 120 24.85 -55.81 66.59
N THR A 121 23.84 -56.36 65.93
CA THR A 121 23.74 -57.73 65.42
C THR A 121 23.38 -57.72 63.94
N ASP A 122 23.74 -58.78 63.21
CA ASP A 122 23.41 -58.92 61.80
C ASP A 122 21.90 -59.13 61.60
N PHE A 123 21.35 -58.49 60.55
CA PHE A 123 19.93 -58.59 60.23
C PHE A 123 19.65 -59.86 59.43
N TRP A 124 18.81 -60.74 59.99
CA TRP A 124 18.33 -61.96 59.34
C TRP A 124 16.98 -61.70 58.68
N ASP A 125 16.75 -62.23 57.48
CA ASP A 125 15.50 -62.01 56.74
C ASP A 125 14.25 -62.52 57.48
N ASP A 126 14.39 -63.53 58.35
CA ASP A 126 13.32 -64.02 59.24
C ASP A 126 12.74 -62.92 60.14
N LEU A 127 13.48 -61.84 60.43
CA LEU A 127 13.01 -60.68 61.20
C LEU A 127 12.11 -59.72 60.39
N ARG A 128 11.93 -59.93 59.08
CA ARG A 128 10.88 -59.25 58.29
C ARG A 128 9.53 -59.92 58.43
N ASP A 129 9.50 -61.23 58.66
CA ASP A 129 8.28 -62.00 58.77
C ASP A 129 7.79 -62.05 60.22
N SER A 130 6.69 -61.34 60.49
CA SER A 130 6.07 -61.28 61.83
C SER A 130 5.60 -62.65 62.37
N SER A 131 5.51 -63.67 61.52
CA SER A 131 5.09 -65.02 61.88
C SER A 131 6.26 -65.96 62.24
N SER A 132 7.51 -65.56 61.97
CA SER A 132 8.69 -66.39 62.23
C SER A 132 8.94 -66.57 63.74
N GLU A 133 9.49 -67.72 64.12
CA GLU A 133 9.85 -67.99 65.52
C GLU A 133 10.93 -67.03 66.02
N LEU A 134 11.84 -66.60 65.14
CA LEU A 134 12.87 -65.61 65.47
C LEU A 134 12.25 -64.23 65.74
N TYR A 135 11.32 -63.77 64.89
CA TYR A 135 10.61 -62.50 65.09
C TYR A 135 9.80 -62.52 66.38
N LYS A 136 9.01 -63.59 66.62
CA LYS A 136 8.20 -63.72 67.85
C LYS A 136 9.07 -63.72 69.10
N LYS A 137 10.21 -64.42 69.08
CA LYS A 137 11.16 -64.43 70.20
C LYS A 137 11.77 -63.06 70.44
N TYR A 138 12.32 -62.41 69.41
CA TYR A 138 12.89 -61.07 69.52
C TYR A 138 11.86 -60.05 70.00
N LYS A 139 10.66 -60.08 69.42
CA LYS A 139 9.55 -59.23 69.81
C LYS A 139 9.18 -59.43 71.29
N ALA A 140 8.98 -60.67 71.74
CA ALA A 140 8.62 -60.95 73.13
C ALA A 140 9.70 -60.49 74.12
N ASP A 141 10.98 -60.78 73.85
CA ASP A 141 12.09 -60.42 74.74
C ASP A 141 12.28 -58.89 74.80
N LEU A 142 12.17 -58.21 73.66
CA LEU A 142 12.32 -56.75 73.58
C LEU A 142 11.11 -56.02 74.16
N GLU A 143 9.88 -56.46 73.90
CA GLU A 143 8.68 -55.90 74.52
C GLU A 143 8.70 -56.08 76.03
N LYS A 144 9.17 -57.24 76.53
CA LYS A 144 9.37 -57.45 77.96
C LYS A 144 10.36 -56.44 78.54
N ALA A 145 11.50 -56.23 77.89
CA ALA A 145 12.50 -55.27 78.32
C ALA A 145 12.00 -53.82 78.26
N PHE A 146 11.30 -53.44 77.18
CA PHE A 146 10.74 -52.10 77.02
C PHE A 146 9.63 -51.83 78.03
N ASN A 147 8.66 -52.74 78.19
CA ASN A 147 7.59 -52.58 79.19
C ASN A 147 8.17 -52.44 80.61
N ALA A 148 9.20 -53.21 80.96
CA ALA A 148 9.87 -53.09 82.24
C ALA A 148 10.55 -51.72 82.43
N SER A 149 11.12 -51.16 81.36
CA SER A 149 11.88 -49.90 81.41
C SER A 149 11.02 -48.63 81.35
N TYR A 150 9.89 -48.68 80.64
CA TYR A 150 8.99 -47.52 80.44
C TYR A 150 7.79 -47.48 81.40
N ARG A 151 7.58 -48.49 82.24
CA ARG A 151 6.45 -48.55 83.20
C ARG A 151 6.34 -47.36 84.15
N CYS A 152 7.43 -46.63 84.38
CA CYS A 152 7.46 -45.47 85.25
C CYS A 152 7.10 -44.15 84.54
N LEU A 153 6.77 -44.20 83.24
CA LEU A 153 6.30 -43.01 82.53
C LEU A 153 4.88 -42.64 83.00
N PRO A 154 4.56 -41.34 83.12
CA PRO A 154 3.21 -40.89 83.48
C PRO A 154 2.19 -41.47 82.51
N GLY A 155 1.13 -42.11 83.01
CA GLY A 155 0.07 -42.68 82.16
C GLY A 155 0.52 -43.80 81.21
N PHE A 156 1.60 -44.53 81.52
CA PHE A 156 2.10 -45.64 80.70
C PHE A 156 1.03 -46.73 80.49
N VAL A 157 0.87 -47.17 79.25
CA VAL A 157 -0.07 -48.21 78.82
C VAL A 157 0.68 -49.42 78.29
N SER A 158 1.60 -49.22 77.33
CA SER A 158 2.38 -50.31 76.74
C SER A 158 3.60 -49.80 75.98
N ALA A 159 4.61 -50.65 75.86
CA ALA A 159 5.70 -50.53 74.89
C ALA A 159 5.65 -51.75 73.97
N THR A 160 5.37 -51.52 72.69
CA THR A 160 5.05 -52.58 71.72
C THR A 160 5.97 -52.49 70.51
N VAL A 161 6.63 -53.57 70.14
CA VAL A 161 7.52 -53.62 68.98
C VAL A 161 6.68 -53.66 67.70
N THR A 162 6.89 -52.68 66.83
CA THR A 162 6.16 -52.52 65.57
C THR A 162 6.88 -53.17 64.40
N GLY A 163 8.19 -53.38 64.48
CA GLY A 163 8.93 -54.17 63.49
C GLY A 163 10.43 -53.96 63.51
N PHE A 164 11.12 -54.66 62.61
CA PHE A 164 12.58 -54.63 62.49
C PHE A 164 13.03 -54.14 61.11
N ARG A 165 14.13 -53.38 61.04
CA ARG A 165 14.70 -52.86 59.79
C ARG A 165 16.19 -53.23 59.63
N PRO A 166 16.69 -53.42 58.40
CA PRO A 166 18.10 -53.73 58.12
C PRO A 166 19.03 -52.53 58.37
N GLY A 167 20.26 -52.79 58.85
CA GLY A 167 21.28 -51.77 59.18
C GLY A 167 22.01 -52.00 60.52
N SER A 168 22.36 -53.26 60.82
CA SER A 168 22.26 -53.85 62.17
C SER A 168 20.82 -53.73 62.70
N VAL A 169 20.29 -54.74 63.37
CA VAL A 169 18.82 -54.86 63.57
C VAL A 169 18.23 -53.62 64.26
N PHE A 170 17.54 -52.76 63.50
CA PHE A 170 16.83 -51.60 64.04
C PHE A 170 15.46 -52.04 64.50
N VAL A 171 15.20 -51.92 65.79
CA VAL A 171 13.91 -52.21 66.41
C VAL A 171 13.09 -50.94 66.42
N ASN A 172 11.95 -50.94 65.74
CA ASN A 172 10.94 -49.90 65.88
C ASN A 172 9.90 -50.36 66.90
N TYR A 173 9.51 -49.47 67.79
CA TYR A 173 8.51 -49.75 68.80
C TYR A 173 7.74 -48.49 69.16
N GLU A 174 6.53 -48.68 69.65
CA GLU A 174 5.65 -47.60 70.09
C GLU A 174 5.52 -47.68 71.60
N VAL A 175 5.73 -46.54 72.27
CA VAL A 175 5.45 -46.38 73.70
C VAL A 175 4.18 -45.55 73.82
N LYS A 176 3.13 -46.15 74.39
CA LYS A 176 1.87 -45.48 74.70
C LYS A 176 1.93 -45.05 76.16
N ALA A 177 1.99 -43.75 76.39
CA ALA A 177 2.03 -43.14 77.72
C ALA A 177 1.37 -41.75 77.73
N GLY A 178 1.10 -41.19 78.90
CA GLY A 178 0.78 -39.78 79.05
C GLY A 178 1.97 -38.87 78.75
N ALA A 179 1.82 -37.56 78.97
CA ALA A 179 2.86 -36.58 78.67
C ALA A 179 4.13 -36.76 79.52
N ALA A 180 5.08 -37.57 79.04
CA ALA A 180 6.40 -37.76 79.64
C ALA A 180 7.39 -36.67 79.19
N SER A 181 8.22 -36.19 80.13
CA SER A 181 9.30 -35.26 79.82
C SER A 181 10.46 -35.93 79.07
N PHE A 182 11.27 -35.11 78.39
CA PHE A 182 12.48 -35.56 77.68
C PHE A 182 13.42 -36.37 78.58
N ASP A 183 13.66 -35.88 79.81
CA ASP A 183 14.57 -36.53 80.75
C ASP A 183 14.01 -37.86 81.26
N GLN A 184 12.68 -37.98 81.41
CA GLN A 184 12.02 -39.24 81.78
C GLN A 184 12.18 -40.30 80.70
N ILE A 185 11.96 -39.96 79.42
CA ILE A 185 12.15 -40.91 78.30
C ILE A 185 13.62 -41.29 78.16
N ALA A 186 14.54 -40.32 78.23
CA ALA A 186 15.97 -40.56 78.16
C ALA A 186 16.47 -41.46 79.31
N ASN A 187 15.95 -41.27 80.53
CA ASN A 187 16.24 -42.13 81.66
C ASN A 187 15.68 -43.54 81.45
N SER A 188 14.43 -43.69 81.01
CA SER A 188 13.87 -45.01 80.68
C SER A 188 14.64 -45.72 79.58
N ASN A 189 15.14 -45.02 78.55
CA ASN A 189 16.00 -45.60 77.51
C ASN A 189 17.29 -46.19 78.10
N LYS A 190 17.88 -45.54 79.11
CA LYS A 190 19.12 -45.96 79.77
C LYS A 190 18.97 -47.29 80.52
N PHE A 191 17.78 -47.63 80.99
CA PHE A 191 17.54 -48.85 81.78
C PHE A 191 17.16 -50.08 80.94
N VAL A 192 16.77 -49.91 79.66
CA VAL A 192 16.41 -51.03 78.76
C VAL A 192 17.46 -52.16 78.74
N PRO A 193 18.78 -51.87 78.65
CA PRO A 193 19.82 -52.91 78.63
C PRO A 193 19.87 -53.78 79.89
N GLN A 194 19.31 -53.32 81.02
CA GLN A 194 19.29 -54.09 82.27
C GLN A 194 18.23 -55.17 82.27
N PHE A 195 17.20 -55.04 81.42
CA PHE A 195 16.08 -55.98 81.30
C PHE A 195 16.19 -56.85 80.04
N LEU A 196 17.25 -56.69 79.25
CA LEU A 196 17.49 -57.41 78.01
C LEU A 196 18.78 -58.23 78.11
N ASP A 197 18.78 -59.45 77.55
CA ASP A 197 19.97 -60.30 77.54
C ASP A 197 21.12 -59.63 76.76
N ALA A 198 22.34 -59.74 77.29
CA ALA A 198 23.57 -59.22 76.68
C ALA A 198 23.79 -59.74 75.23
N LEU A 199 23.21 -60.90 74.88
CA LEU A 199 23.24 -61.47 73.53
C LEU A 199 22.66 -60.54 72.45
N TYR A 200 21.73 -59.64 72.80
CA TYR A 200 21.08 -58.74 71.85
C TYR A 200 21.92 -57.51 71.45
N ARG A 201 23.07 -57.25 72.10
CA ARG A 201 24.00 -56.15 71.78
C ARG A 201 23.32 -54.79 71.48
N LEU A 202 22.39 -54.37 72.34
CA LEU A 202 21.66 -53.11 72.15
C LEU A 202 22.60 -51.89 72.23
N ASN A 203 22.57 -51.04 71.20
CA ASN A 203 23.37 -49.83 71.14
C ASN A 203 22.61 -48.64 71.75
N GLN A 204 22.97 -48.32 73.00
CA GLN A 204 22.31 -47.27 73.79
C GLN A 204 22.44 -45.86 73.19
N ALA A 205 23.37 -45.61 72.27
CA ALA A 205 23.53 -44.28 71.66
C ALA A 205 22.55 -44.02 70.50
N THR A 206 21.78 -45.03 70.09
CA THR A 206 20.96 -44.99 68.86
C THR A 206 19.47 -44.79 69.11
N PHE A 207 19.06 -44.61 70.37
CA PHE A 207 17.66 -44.34 70.68
C PHE A 207 17.19 -43.08 69.99
N THR A 208 16.15 -43.20 69.17
CA THR A 208 15.50 -42.07 68.50
C THR A 208 14.03 -42.03 68.89
N THR A 209 13.55 -40.83 69.20
CA THR A 209 12.13 -40.57 69.51
C THR A 209 11.57 -39.58 68.51
N GLU A 210 10.41 -39.89 67.94
CA GLU A 210 9.72 -39.02 66.99
C GLU A 210 8.35 -38.60 67.55
N ILE A 211 8.12 -37.28 67.62
CA ILE A 211 6.90 -36.68 68.20
C ILE A 211 6.20 -35.82 67.16
N THR A 212 4.97 -36.19 66.78
CA THR A 212 4.16 -35.47 65.79
C THR A 212 3.14 -34.51 66.41
N ASN A 213 2.55 -34.86 67.55
CA ASN A 213 1.35 -34.18 68.07
C ASN A 213 1.65 -32.91 68.90
N GLN A 214 2.92 -32.60 69.18
CA GLN A 214 3.32 -31.44 69.99
C GLN A 214 3.94 -30.29 69.18
N THR A 215 3.76 -30.30 67.85
CA THR A 215 4.29 -29.26 66.95
C THR A 215 3.14 -28.47 66.32
N ASN A 216 3.01 -27.18 66.66
CA ASN A 216 1.96 -26.32 66.14
C ASN A 216 2.38 -25.68 64.81
N PHE A 217 1.70 -26.01 63.72
CA PHE A 217 1.93 -25.44 62.38
C PHE A 217 0.76 -24.53 61.95
N THR A 218 1.03 -23.22 61.89
CA THR A 218 0.07 -22.20 61.43
C THR A 218 0.49 -21.55 60.10
N VAL A 219 -0.50 -21.13 59.30
CA VAL A 219 -0.33 -20.49 57.99
C VAL A 219 -1.08 -19.17 58.02
N SER A 220 -0.46 -18.10 57.52
CA SER A 220 -1.04 -16.76 57.49
C SER A 220 -0.63 -16.03 56.20
N PRO A 221 -1.58 -15.51 55.38
CA PRO A 221 -3.05 -15.63 55.46
C PRO A 221 -3.59 -17.05 55.19
N VAL A 222 -4.89 -17.27 55.44
CA VAL A 222 -5.58 -18.56 55.20
C VAL A 222 -5.85 -18.76 53.71
N ASP A 223 -6.41 -17.74 53.05
CA ASP A 223 -6.54 -17.68 51.60
C ASP A 223 -5.28 -17.06 51.00
N ILE A 224 -4.68 -17.74 50.01
CA ILE A 224 -3.40 -17.35 49.40
C ILE A 224 -3.63 -17.09 47.93
N PHE A 225 -3.35 -15.86 47.48
CA PHE A 225 -3.41 -15.48 46.07
C PHE A 225 -2.01 -15.37 45.46
N GLU A 226 -1.93 -15.57 44.15
CA GLU A 226 -0.70 -15.33 43.40
C GLU A 226 -0.23 -13.86 43.59
N GLY A 227 1.04 -13.68 43.98
CA GLY A 227 1.60 -12.39 44.35
C GLY A 227 1.59 -12.06 45.85
N ASP A 228 0.86 -12.82 46.69
CA ASP A 228 0.86 -12.61 48.13
C ASP A 228 2.21 -12.98 48.78
N THR A 229 2.48 -12.38 49.94
CA THR A 229 3.55 -12.82 50.85
C THR A 229 2.96 -13.62 52.00
N ILE A 230 3.31 -14.90 52.09
CA ILE A 230 2.78 -15.82 53.12
C ILE A 230 3.80 -16.11 54.21
N ARG A 231 3.29 -16.44 55.41
CA ARG A 231 4.08 -16.84 56.57
C ARG A 231 3.63 -18.22 57.07
N LEU A 232 4.53 -19.18 57.01
CA LEU A 232 4.39 -20.50 57.61
C LEU A 232 5.12 -20.48 58.95
N ILE A 233 4.42 -20.82 60.03
CA ILE A 233 4.93 -20.70 61.40
C ILE A 233 4.85 -22.06 62.05
N CYS A 234 5.98 -22.55 62.54
CA CYS A 234 6.11 -23.82 63.23
C CYS A 234 6.66 -23.59 64.64
N GLU A 235 5.96 -24.09 65.65
CA GLU A 235 6.25 -23.84 67.06
C GLU A 235 6.21 -25.14 67.88
N ILE A 236 7.22 -25.33 68.74
CA ILE A 236 7.34 -26.47 69.65
C ILE A 236 7.55 -26.00 71.09
N ASN A 237 7.05 -26.78 72.06
CA ASN A 237 7.21 -26.55 73.49
C ASN A 237 8.53 -27.15 74.05
N SER A 238 9.63 -26.94 73.33
CA SER A 238 10.97 -27.38 73.74
C SER A 238 12.03 -26.44 73.14
N ALA A 239 13.19 -26.32 73.79
CA ALA A 239 14.32 -25.53 73.28
C ALA A 239 15.11 -26.35 72.26
N SER A 240 15.13 -25.92 71.00
CA SER A 240 15.83 -26.58 69.89
C SER A 240 16.43 -25.56 68.94
N GLU A 241 17.71 -25.76 68.59
CA GLU A 241 18.42 -24.88 67.66
C GLU A 241 18.34 -25.35 66.20
N ASN A 242 18.09 -26.64 65.98
CA ASN A 242 18.13 -27.24 64.65
C ASN A 242 16.73 -27.39 64.07
N VAL A 243 16.33 -26.47 63.18
CA VAL A 243 15.08 -26.54 62.41
C VAL A 243 15.34 -26.63 60.91
N THR A 244 14.68 -27.57 60.24
CA THR A 244 14.70 -27.72 58.78
C THR A 244 13.28 -27.65 58.22
N TRP A 245 13.13 -26.93 57.10
CA TRP A 245 11.88 -26.80 56.36
C TRP A 245 11.96 -27.58 55.05
N TYR A 246 10.86 -28.22 54.69
CA TYR A 246 10.73 -29.02 53.48
C TYR A 246 9.51 -28.61 52.67
N HIS A 247 9.61 -28.70 51.35
CA HIS A 247 8.49 -28.65 50.40
C HIS A 247 8.53 -29.92 49.55
N PHE A 248 7.48 -30.76 49.60
CA PHE A 248 7.45 -32.09 48.97
C PHE A 248 8.75 -32.89 49.18
N ASP A 249 9.24 -32.92 50.43
CA ASP A 249 10.49 -33.58 50.84
C ASP A 249 11.82 -32.94 50.40
N GLN A 250 11.80 -31.81 49.69
CA GLN A 250 13.01 -31.03 49.36
C GLN A 250 13.31 -29.98 50.43
N ILE A 251 14.57 -29.87 50.86
CA ILE A 251 15.01 -28.89 51.87
C ILE A 251 14.95 -27.47 51.30
N ILE A 252 14.25 -26.58 52.01
CA ILE A 252 14.16 -25.16 51.65
C ILE A 252 15.36 -24.42 52.23
N SER A 253 16.18 -23.85 51.34
CA SER A 253 17.30 -22.99 51.70
C SER A 253 16.91 -21.51 51.66
N THR A 254 17.51 -20.69 52.54
CA THR A 254 17.28 -19.24 52.56
C THR A 254 17.70 -18.57 51.26
N SER A 255 16.84 -17.70 50.70
CA SER A 255 17.07 -16.96 49.46
C SER A 255 16.36 -15.59 49.48
N LEU A 256 16.45 -14.81 48.39
CA LEU A 256 15.68 -13.57 48.22
C LEU A 256 14.16 -13.80 48.31
N ARG A 257 13.69 -15.01 47.97
CA ARG A 257 12.28 -15.39 47.96
C ARG A 257 11.84 -16.06 49.26
N TYR A 258 12.73 -16.84 49.88
CA TYR A 258 12.48 -17.59 51.11
C TYR A 258 13.27 -16.99 52.28
N SER A 259 12.59 -16.35 53.23
CA SER A 259 13.20 -15.80 54.44
C SER A 259 12.80 -16.62 55.67
N MET A 260 13.77 -17.04 56.48
CA MET A 260 13.53 -17.85 57.66
C MET A 260 13.93 -17.07 58.92
N GLU A 261 12.98 -16.85 59.82
CA GLU A 261 13.17 -16.17 61.11
C GLU A 261 12.99 -17.20 62.24
N ARG A 262 13.88 -17.21 63.22
CA ARG A 262 13.82 -18.14 64.36
C ARG A 262 13.75 -17.35 65.66
N LYS A 263 12.95 -17.83 66.61
CA LYS A 263 12.80 -17.28 67.96
C LYS A 263 12.92 -18.42 68.97
N LEU A 264 13.98 -18.38 69.77
CA LEU A 264 14.25 -19.35 70.83
C LEU A 264 13.93 -18.70 72.19
N SER A 265 13.10 -19.36 72.99
CA SER A 265 12.81 -19.02 74.39
C SER A 265 13.21 -20.19 75.30
N ARG A 266 13.37 -19.96 76.61
CA ARG A 266 13.81 -21.00 77.58
C ARG A 266 12.96 -22.30 77.57
N ARG A 267 11.73 -22.26 77.06
CA ARG A 267 10.80 -23.40 77.00
C ARG A 267 10.12 -23.60 75.63
N THR A 268 10.34 -22.75 74.64
CA THR A 268 9.66 -22.83 73.34
C THR A 268 10.60 -22.44 72.20
N SER A 269 10.46 -23.11 71.05
CA SER A 269 11.18 -22.76 69.82
C SER A 269 10.19 -22.51 68.70
N ARG A 270 10.33 -21.37 68.02
CA ARG A 270 9.44 -20.95 66.94
C ARG A 270 10.26 -20.61 65.70
N SER A 271 9.89 -21.19 64.57
CA SER A 271 10.45 -20.87 63.25
C SER A 271 9.36 -20.31 62.34
N ILE A 272 9.68 -19.25 61.61
CA ILE A 272 8.79 -18.60 60.64
C ILE A 272 9.46 -18.64 59.28
N LEU A 273 8.86 -19.33 58.32
CA LEU A 273 9.23 -19.29 56.91
C LEU A 273 8.33 -18.29 56.19
N ARG A 274 8.92 -17.24 55.64
CA ARG A 274 8.26 -16.25 54.80
C ARG A 274 8.56 -16.54 53.33
N ILE A 275 7.52 -16.61 52.52
CA ILE A 275 7.61 -16.79 51.07
C ILE A 275 7.08 -15.51 50.43
N ILE A 276 7.93 -14.80 49.69
CA ILE A 276 7.59 -13.54 49.01
C ILE A 276 7.18 -13.86 47.57
N ASN A 277 6.10 -13.23 47.09
CA ASN A 277 5.59 -13.39 45.73
C ASN A 277 5.29 -14.86 45.40
N VAL A 278 4.26 -15.37 46.07
CA VAL A 278 3.81 -16.76 45.93
C VAL A 278 3.19 -16.99 44.54
N THR A 279 3.43 -18.16 43.96
CA THR A 279 2.93 -18.60 42.66
C THR A 279 2.19 -19.92 42.81
N MET A 280 1.43 -20.32 41.79
CA MET A 280 0.72 -21.61 41.78
C MET A 280 1.62 -22.82 42.09
N LYS A 281 2.91 -22.75 41.74
CA LYS A 281 3.92 -23.80 41.96
C LYS A 281 4.29 -24.01 43.44
N ASP A 282 4.00 -23.05 44.29
CA ASP A 282 4.28 -23.16 45.73
C ASP A 282 3.15 -23.86 46.47
N SER A 283 2.06 -24.22 45.77
CA SER A 283 1.00 -25.08 46.32
C SER A 283 1.56 -26.47 46.59
N GLY A 284 1.35 -26.98 47.80
CA GLY A 284 1.94 -28.24 48.18
C GLY A 284 2.08 -28.47 49.67
N SER A 285 2.73 -29.58 49.99
CA SER A 285 2.95 -30.04 51.36
C SER A 285 4.24 -29.43 51.91
N TYR A 286 4.12 -28.65 52.98
CA TYR A 286 5.25 -28.10 53.72
C TYR A 286 5.43 -28.84 55.04
N ARG A 287 6.67 -29.21 55.35
CA ARG A 287 7.02 -29.86 56.61
C ARG A 287 8.09 -29.08 57.34
N CYS A 288 7.92 -28.89 58.64
CA CYS A 288 8.97 -28.39 59.53
C CYS A 288 9.42 -29.52 60.46
N THR A 289 10.73 -29.60 60.68
CA THR A 289 11.35 -30.59 61.55
C THR A 289 12.31 -29.90 62.51
N PHE A 290 12.12 -30.06 63.82
CA PHE A 290 13.09 -29.67 64.84
C PHE A 290 13.81 -30.90 65.37
N THR A 291 15.14 -30.82 65.52
CA THR A 291 15.96 -31.95 65.97
C THR A 291 16.77 -31.58 67.20
N ASN A 292 16.58 -32.30 68.30
CA ASN A 292 17.38 -32.19 69.51
C ASN A 292 18.17 -33.47 69.71
N SER A 293 19.49 -33.40 69.61
CA SER A 293 20.38 -34.54 69.82
C SER A 293 21.25 -34.36 71.06
N ASN A 294 21.34 -35.41 71.86
CA ASN A 294 22.33 -35.57 72.94
C ASN A 294 23.16 -36.84 72.67
N ARG A 295 24.24 -37.07 73.43
CA ARG A 295 25.20 -38.19 73.23
C ARG A 295 24.56 -39.59 73.23
N PHE A 296 23.35 -39.74 73.78
CA PHE A 296 22.68 -41.04 73.93
C PHE A 296 21.27 -41.09 73.32
N HIS A 297 20.76 -39.98 72.77
CA HIS A 297 19.38 -39.89 72.35
C HIS A 297 19.12 -38.76 71.36
N THR A 298 18.31 -38.99 70.33
CA THR A 298 17.85 -37.95 69.39
C THR A 298 16.32 -37.85 69.39
N VAL A 299 15.79 -36.63 69.54
CA VAL A 299 14.37 -36.32 69.45
C VAL A 299 14.08 -35.48 68.22
N ILE A 300 13.07 -35.89 67.47
CA ILE A 300 12.63 -35.24 66.25
C ILE A 300 11.17 -34.81 66.43
N TYR A 301 10.93 -33.50 66.39
CA TYR A 301 9.58 -32.93 66.32
C TYR A 301 9.26 -32.63 64.87
N LYS A 302 8.15 -33.15 64.34
CA LYS A 302 7.73 -32.91 62.95
C LYS A 302 6.28 -32.46 62.85
N ALA A 303 6.00 -31.50 61.97
CA ALA A 303 4.64 -31.17 61.53
C ALA A 303 4.60 -30.89 60.03
N THR A 304 3.49 -31.28 59.39
CA THR A 304 3.26 -31.13 57.96
C THR A 304 1.92 -30.43 57.72
N LYS A 305 1.88 -29.47 56.79
CA LYS A 305 0.66 -28.76 56.38
C LYS A 305 0.68 -28.43 54.90
N THR A 306 -0.46 -28.63 54.24
CA THR A 306 -0.64 -28.31 52.81
C THR A 306 -1.19 -26.90 52.63
N ILE A 307 -0.69 -26.19 51.62
CA ILE A 307 -1.21 -24.88 51.19
C ILE A 307 -1.67 -24.93 49.74
N ALA A 308 -2.70 -24.16 49.41
CA ALA A 308 -3.23 -24.01 48.06
C ALA A 308 -3.21 -22.52 47.67
N VAL A 309 -2.61 -22.23 46.51
CA VAL A 309 -2.54 -20.89 45.93
C VAL A 309 -3.59 -20.78 44.84
N SER A 310 -4.31 -19.64 44.75
CA SER A 310 -5.32 -19.38 43.72
C SER A 310 -5.03 -18.07 42.96
N PRO A 311 -5.45 -17.93 41.69
CA PRO A 311 -5.37 -16.65 40.98
C PRO A 311 -6.43 -15.66 41.50
N LEU A 312 -6.12 -14.35 41.47
CA LEU A 312 -7.07 -13.28 41.79
C LEU A 312 -7.80 -12.81 40.51
N SER A 313 -8.98 -13.37 40.24
CA SER A 313 -9.84 -13.00 39.11
C SER A 313 -10.72 -11.79 39.43
N ILE A 314 -10.77 -10.82 38.51
CA ILE A 314 -11.67 -9.67 38.57
C ILE A 314 -12.69 -9.79 37.44
N THR A 315 -13.97 -9.75 37.80
CA THR A 315 -15.08 -9.78 36.85
C THR A 315 -15.73 -8.38 36.80
N PRO A 316 -15.68 -7.67 35.67
CA PRO A 316 -16.38 -6.40 35.53
C PRO A 316 -17.87 -6.63 35.25
N ASN A 317 -18.72 -5.70 35.66
CA ASN A 317 -20.16 -5.75 35.34
C ASN A 317 -20.41 -5.56 33.82
N LEU A 318 -19.58 -4.75 33.16
CA LEU A 318 -19.65 -4.46 31.72
C LEU A 318 -18.24 -4.45 31.14
N ASN A 319 -18.06 -5.04 29.96
CA ASN A 319 -16.79 -5.00 29.22
C ASN A 319 -16.65 -3.72 28.38
N ASP A 320 -17.73 -3.38 27.66
CA ASP A 320 -17.85 -2.21 26.79
C ASP A 320 -19.20 -1.52 27.04
N ILE A 321 -19.21 -0.19 27.08
CA ILE A 321 -20.44 0.62 27.23
C ILE A 321 -20.39 1.83 26.30
N ASP A 322 -21.51 2.09 25.62
CA ASP A 322 -21.70 3.29 24.82
C ASP A 322 -22.61 4.27 25.56
N VAL A 323 -22.21 5.53 25.64
CA VAL A 323 -22.93 6.56 26.40
C VAL A 323 -23.22 7.76 25.52
N THR A 324 -24.50 8.08 25.34
CA THR A 324 -24.95 9.27 24.63
C THR A 324 -24.98 10.49 25.55
N CYS A 325 -24.11 11.46 25.29
CA CYS A 325 -24.09 12.74 26.01
C CYS A 325 -25.39 13.52 25.69
N ASN A 326 -25.96 14.19 26.69
CA ASN A 326 -27.22 14.96 26.63
C ASN A 326 -28.55 14.18 26.58
N SER A 327 -28.58 12.85 26.84
CA SER A 327 -29.86 12.14 27.05
C SER A 327 -30.50 12.50 28.41
N PRO A 328 -31.83 12.76 28.48
CA PRO A 328 -32.56 13.00 29.73
C PRO A 328 -32.41 11.86 30.76
N GLU A 329 -32.23 10.63 30.28
CA GLU A 329 -32.02 9.43 31.11
C GLU A 329 -30.66 9.44 31.84
N MET A 330 -29.64 10.08 31.25
CA MET A 330 -28.29 10.14 31.81
C MET A 330 -28.13 11.20 32.91
N GLN A 331 -29.01 12.22 32.92
CA GLN A 331 -29.05 13.23 33.99
C GLN A 331 -29.70 12.69 35.28
N THR A 332 -30.52 11.64 35.18
CA THR A 332 -31.20 11.00 36.32
C THR A 332 -30.48 9.74 36.80
N ASN A 333 -29.92 8.91 35.92
CA ASN A 333 -29.20 7.68 36.24
C ASN A 333 -27.85 7.59 35.51
N SER A 334 -26.79 8.14 36.11
CA SER A 334 -25.45 8.03 35.52
C SER A 334 -24.92 6.59 35.59
N PRO A 335 -24.24 6.09 34.55
CA PRO A 335 -23.78 4.71 34.47
C PRO A 335 -22.78 4.38 35.58
N LEU A 336 -22.99 3.21 36.19
CA LEU A 336 -22.18 2.68 37.30
C LEU A 336 -21.25 1.61 36.75
N LEU A 337 -19.94 1.87 36.78
CA LEU A 337 -18.94 0.84 36.47
C LEU A 337 -18.62 0.10 37.76
N SER A 338 -18.56 -1.24 37.72
CA SER A 338 -18.13 -2.02 38.87
C SER A 338 -17.24 -3.20 38.50
N CYS A 339 -16.28 -3.47 39.37
CA CYS A 339 -15.37 -4.62 39.29
C CYS A 339 -15.49 -5.43 40.57
N CYS A 340 -15.81 -6.72 40.42
CA CYS A 340 -16.11 -7.63 41.52
C CYS A 340 -15.15 -8.82 41.53
N ILE A 341 -14.94 -9.39 42.71
CA ILE A 341 -14.23 -10.67 42.91
C ILE A 341 -15.23 -11.73 43.37
N ASP A 342 -15.00 -12.99 42.98
CA ASP A 342 -15.95 -14.08 43.23
C ASP A 342 -15.98 -14.56 44.70
N ARG A 343 -15.05 -14.08 45.55
CA ARG A 343 -14.89 -14.53 46.94
C ARG A 343 -14.92 -13.35 47.93
N CYS A 344 -15.57 -13.55 49.09
CA CYS A 344 -15.60 -12.58 50.18
C CYS A 344 -14.24 -12.41 50.85
N LEU A 345 -13.60 -11.25 50.65
CA LEU A 345 -12.35 -10.87 51.32
C LEU A 345 -12.57 -9.60 52.15
N PRO A 346 -12.41 -9.66 53.48
CA PRO A 346 -12.77 -8.55 54.38
C PRO A 346 -11.86 -7.31 54.29
N SER A 347 -10.80 -7.33 53.48
CA SER A 347 -9.86 -6.19 53.35
C SER A 347 -9.23 -6.08 51.96
N LEU A 348 -10.03 -5.67 50.97
CA LEU A 348 -9.59 -5.33 49.63
C LEU A 348 -9.44 -3.81 49.48
N THR A 349 -8.34 -3.35 48.90
CA THR A 349 -8.16 -1.95 48.48
C THR A 349 -8.27 -1.89 46.96
N GLY A 350 -9.06 -0.95 46.42
CA GLY A 350 -9.22 -0.81 44.98
C GLY A 350 -9.15 0.63 44.50
N ASP A 351 -8.41 0.85 43.42
CA ASP A 351 -8.17 2.13 42.78
C ASP A 351 -8.62 2.08 41.31
N TRP A 352 -9.02 3.24 40.77
CA TRP A 352 -9.43 3.37 39.37
C TRP A 352 -8.48 4.30 38.62
N LYS A 353 -7.96 3.84 37.47
CA LYS A 353 -7.13 4.63 36.55
C LYS A 353 -7.93 4.92 35.28
N VAL A 354 -7.94 6.17 34.85
CA VAL A 354 -8.66 6.61 33.63
C VAL A 354 -7.64 6.98 32.57
N ASN A 355 -7.77 6.41 31.37
CA ASN A 355 -6.87 6.67 30.26
C ASN A 355 -7.68 6.82 28.95
N GLY A 356 -7.73 8.04 28.40
CA GLY A 356 -8.46 8.36 27.18
C GLY A 356 -8.54 9.87 26.91
N ALA A 357 -9.05 10.23 25.72
CA ALA A 357 -9.15 11.63 25.28
C ALA A 357 -10.18 12.46 26.06
N ILE A 358 -11.15 11.79 26.70
CA ILE A 358 -12.18 12.36 27.57
C ILE A 358 -11.97 11.76 28.97
N ASN A 359 -11.56 12.57 29.95
CA ASN A 359 -11.29 12.11 31.31
C ASN A 359 -12.42 12.60 32.25
N ILE A 360 -13.47 11.79 32.42
CA ILE A 360 -14.57 12.11 33.33
C ILE A 360 -14.28 11.51 34.70
N THR A 361 -14.03 12.36 35.67
CA THR A 361 -13.82 11.95 37.07
C THR A 361 -15.16 11.56 37.71
N GLY A 362 -15.24 10.32 38.16
CA GLY A 362 -16.37 9.77 38.92
C GLY A 362 -16.23 9.93 40.43
N LYS A 363 -17.34 9.74 41.16
CA LYS A 363 -17.37 9.78 42.63
C LYS A 363 -17.26 8.35 43.16
N ILE A 364 -16.16 8.04 43.87
CA ILE A 364 -15.97 6.71 44.50
C ILE A 364 -16.90 6.62 45.70
N ASN A 365 -17.90 5.74 45.62
CA ASN A 365 -18.90 5.61 46.66
C ASN A 365 -18.39 4.69 47.78
N LYS A 366 -17.63 5.24 48.74
CA LYS A 366 -17.03 4.48 49.87
C LYS A 366 -18.04 3.82 50.83
N ARG A 367 -19.35 4.01 50.64
CA ARG A 367 -20.42 3.52 51.54
C ARG A 367 -21.03 2.17 51.13
N PHE A 368 -20.67 1.64 49.96
CA PHE A 368 -21.08 0.30 49.53
C PHE A 368 -19.85 -0.49 49.10
N PHE A 369 -18.97 -0.78 50.05
CA PHE A 369 -18.26 -2.06 49.97
C PHE A 369 -19.28 -3.14 50.32
N SER A 370 -20.22 -3.48 49.42
CA SER A 370 -20.71 -4.87 49.44
C SER A 370 -19.45 -5.70 49.25
N GLU A 371 -19.19 -6.63 50.15
CA GLU A 371 -17.87 -7.14 50.59
C GLU A 371 -16.87 -7.60 49.49
N ASN A 372 -17.20 -7.49 48.19
CA ASN A 372 -16.52 -8.06 47.04
C ASN A 372 -16.35 -7.12 45.82
N CYS A 373 -16.89 -5.90 45.80
CA CYS A 373 -16.90 -5.05 44.58
C CYS A 373 -16.41 -3.62 44.81
N THR A 374 -15.83 -3.01 43.77
CA THR A 374 -15.54 -1.57 43.70
C THR A 374 -16.40 -0.89 42.64
N GLU A 375 -16.98 0.25 42.98
CA GLU A 375 -17.91 1.00 42.14
C GLU A 375 -17.39 2.39 41.75
N TYR A 376 -17.55 2.75 40.48
CA TYR A 376 -17.16 4.03 39.91
C TYR A 376 -18.33 4.64 39.13
N LYS A 377 -18.99 5.64 39.72
CA LYS A 377 -20.13 6.34 39.10
C LYS A 377 -19.63 7.50 38.24
N LEU A 378 -19.88 7.44 36.94
CA LEU A 378 -19.50 8.48 35.97
C LEU A 378 -20.37 9.73 36.17
N ASN A 379 -19.78 10.93 36.16
CA ASN A 379 -20.51 12.19 36.25
C ASN A 379 -20.45 12.96 34.92
N ILE A 380 -21.43 12.71 34.05
CA ILE A 380 -21.41 13.19 32.67
C ILE A 380 -22.12 14.53 32.59
N SER A 381 -21.45 15.55 32.04
CA SER A 381 -22.03 16.86 31.77
C SER A 381 -21.76 17.29 30.33
N GLU A 382 -22.61 18.17 29.79
CA GLU A 382 -22.56 18.64 28.40
C GLU A 382 -21.20 19.25 28.01
N SER A 383 -20.54 19.94 28.95
CA SER A 383 -19.21 20.54 28.75
C SER A 383 -18.06 19.53 28.58
N LEU A 384 -18.27 18.28 29.01
CA LEU A 384 -17.22 17.24 29.04
C LEU A 384 -17.21 16.37 27.78
N CYS A 385 -18.21 16.50 26.89
CA CYS A 385 -18.28 15.80 25.60
C CYS A 385 -18.24 16.79 24.42
N PRO A 386 -17.06 17.36 24.08
CA PRO A 386 -16.94 18.20 22.90
C PRO A 386 -17.20 17.39 21.61
N PRO A 387 -17.82 17.99 20.58
CA PRO A 387 -18.23 17.27 19.37
C PRO A 387 -17.03 16.66 18.60
N GLU A 388 -15.88 17.32 18.64
CA GLU A 388 -14.60 16.84 18.06
C GLU A 388 -14.12 15.50 18.66
N LYS A 389 -14.50 15.19 19.90
CA LYS A 389 -14.10 13.97 20.63
C LYS A 389 -15.21 12.92 20.70
N SER A 390 -16.35 13.14 20.04
CA SER A 390 -17.43 12.15 19.95
C SER A 390 -16.92 10.86 19.28
N GLY A 391 -17.38 9.71 19.75
CA GLY A 391 -16.94 8.37 19.31
C GLY A 391 -15.55 7.95 19.79
N THR A 392 -14.87 8.76 20.61
CA THR A 392 -13.60 8.36 21.23
C THR A 392 -13.84 7.38 22.39
N VAL A 393 -12.95 6.40 22.50
CA VAL A 393 -12.99 5.38 23.56
C VAL A 393 -12.08 5.82 24.70
N THR A 394 -12.62 5.80 25.92
CA THR A 394 -11.87 6.01 27.16
C THR A 394 -11.85 4.71 27.96
N THR A 395 -10.66 4.30 28.37
CA THR A 395 -10.46 3.08 29.14
C THR A 395 -10.40 3.39 30.63
N TYR A 396 -11.28 2.76 31.39
CA TYR A 396 -11.31 2.79 32.85
C TYR A 396 -10.76 1.48 33.38
N THR A 397 -9.63 1.54 34.06
CA THR A 397 -8.95 0.37 34.64
C THR A 397 -9.23 0.31 36.14
N CYS A 398 -9.87 -0.76 36.61
CA CYS A 398 -9.99 -1.05 38.03
C CYS A 398 -8.80 -1.92 38.46
N GLU A 399 -8.08 -1.50 39.50
CA GLU A 399 -6.95 -2.21 40.08
C GLU A 399 -7.29 -2.58 41.51
N LEU A 400 -7.31 -3.88 41.82
CA LEU A 400 -7.59 -4.41 43.15
C LEU A 400 -6.30 -4.98 43.76
N GLN A 401 -6.06 -4.64 45.02
CA GLN A 401 -4.92 -5.10 45.80
C GLN A 401 -5.37 -5.74 47.12
N THR A 402 -4.82 -6.92 47.42
CA THR A 402 -4.99 -7.56 48.74
C THR A 402 -4.06 -6.92 49.77
N ARG A 403 -4.40 -7.04 51.05
CA ARG A 403 -3.53 -6.62 52.17
C ARG A 403 -2.15 -7.31 52.16
N HIS A 404 -2.02 -8.45 51.49
CA HIS A 404 -0.83 -9.31 51.53
C HIS A 404 0.04 -9.25 50.27
N GLY A 405 -0.34 -8.44 49.27
CA GLY A 405 0.54 -8.05 48.16
C GLY A 405 0.04 -8.45 46.77
N ALA A 406 -0.92 -9.35 46.64
CA ALA A 406 -1.51 -9.72 45.35
C ALA A 406 -2.23 -8.53 44.70
N ARG A 407 -2.02 -8.37 43.39
CA ARG A 407 -2.60 -7.29 42.57
C ARG A 407 -3.19 -7.88 41.29
N SER A 408 -4.37 -7.39 40.92
CA SER A 408 -5.01 -7.72 39.65
C SER A 408 -5.70 -6.47 39.10
N SER A 409 -5.80 -6.36 37.78
CA SER A 409 -6.41 -5.19 37.14
C SER A 409 -7.23 -5.58 35.91
N GLN A 410 -8.37 -4.93 35.71
CA GLN A 410 -9.25 -5.16 34.56
C GLN A 410 -9.66 -3.83 33.90
N ASN A 411 -9.80 -3.84 32.57
CA ASN A 411 -10.16 -2.68 31.77
C ASN A 411 -11.64 -2.71 31.36
N ILE A 412 -12.31 -1.57 31.44
CA ILE A 412 -13.65 -1.32 30.91
C ILE A 412 -13.56 -0.18 29.89
N ARG A 413 -14.08 -0.38 28.67
CA ARG A 413 -14.04 0.66 27.62
C ARG A 413 -15.38 1.40 27.56
N VAL A 414 -15.32 2.72 27.58
CA VAL A 414 -16.48 3.61 27.52
C VAL A 414 -16.37 4.46 26.26
N THR A 415 -17.33 4.36 25.34
CA THR A 415 -17.42 5.22 24.16
C THR A 415 -18.40 6.35 24.43
N TYR A 416 -17.96 7.60 24.27
CA TYR A 416 -18.85 8.77 24.42
C TYR A 416 -19.38 9.20 23.05
N LEU A 417 -20.69 9.21 22.88
CA LEU A 417 -21.37 9.58 21.65
C LEU A 417 -22.16 10.88 21.85
N ARG A 418 -22.21 11.72 20.82
CA ARG A 418 -22.98 12.97 20.81
C ARG A 418 -23.75 13.04 19.51
N THR A 419 -25.02 13.43 19.59
CA THR A 419 -25.84 13.73 18.41
C THR A 419 -25.22 14.91 17.66
N ALA A 420 -24.92 14.72 16.38
CA ALA A 420 -24.26 15.73 15.57
C ALA A 420 -25.23 16.86 15.21
N HIS A 421 -24.74 18.09 15.20
CA HIS A 421 -25.42 19.20 14.58
C HIS A 421 -25.05 19.23 13.09
N VAL A 422 -25.98 18.75 12.26
CA VAL A 422 -25.80 18.69 10.81
C VAL A 422 -26.45 19.92 10.18
N THR A 423 -25.74 20.56 9.26
CA THR A 423 -26.27 21.66 8.44
C THR A 423 -26.02 21.39 6.98
N ILE A 424 -26.92 21.83 6.10
CA ILE A 424 -26.70 21.82 4.65
C ILE A 424 -26.63 23.25 4.16
N SER A 425 -25.51 23.61 3.54
CA SER A 425 -25.35 24.83 2.77
C SER A 425 -25.47 24.53 1.28
N SER A 426 -26.11 25.44 0.55
CA SER A 426 -26.27 25.34 -0.89
C SER A 426 -25.51 26.46 -1.57
N SER A 427 -24.86 26.15 -2.70
CA SER A 427 -24.28 27.15 -3.59
C SER A 427 -25.31 28.06 -4.27
N ILE A 428 -26.61 27.72 -4.16
CA ILE A 428 -27.73 28.41 -4.79
C ILE A 428 -28.85 28.71 -3.78
N ASN A 429 -29.59 29.80 -4.00
CA ASN A 429 -30.74 30.22 -3.20
C ASN A 429 -32.00 29.44 -3.60
N SER A 430 -32.05 28.13 -3.35
CA SER A 430 -33.19 27.20 -3.55
C SER A 430 -33.68 26.87 -4.96
N SER A 431 -33.28 27.60 -6.01
CA SER A 431 -33.69 27.28 -7.39
C SER A 431 -32.52 27.27 -8.38
N VAL A 432 -32.54 26.36 -9.35
CA VAL A 432 -31.54 26.25 -10.42
C VAL A 432 -32.20 25.90 -11.74
N SER A 433 -31.66 26.37 -12.86
CA SER A 433 -32.16 25.97 -14.17
C SER A 433 -31.63 24.60 -14.58
N GLU A 434 -32.39 23.87 -15.39
CA GLU A 434 -31.87 22.69 -16.07
C GLU A 434 -30.58 23.00 -16.85
N GLY A 435 -29.63 22.08 -16.80
CA GLY A 435 -28.32 22.22 -17.43
C GLY A 435 -27.25 22.92 -16.59
N TYR A 436 -27.63 23.56 -15.47
CA TYR A 436 -26.68 24.26 -14.60
C TYR A 436 -26.09 23.36 -13.52
N THR A 437 -24.87 23.68 -13.09
CA THR A 437 -24.20 23.03 -11.95
C THR A 437 -24.68 23.63 -10.63
N PHE A 438 -24.89 22.78 -9.63
CA PHE A 438 -25.01 23.23 -8.24
C PHE A 438 -24.38 22.22 -7.28
N ASN A 439 -23.93 22.75 -6.15
CA ASN A 439 -23.30 21.99 -5.07
C ASN A 439 -24.10 22.16 -3.78
N LEU A 440 -24.30 21.05 -3.08
CA LEU A 440 -24.79 21.00 -1.70
C LEU A 440 -23.66 20.52 -0.80
N THR A 441 -23.37 21.26 0.26
CA THR A 441 -22.36 20.91 1.25
C THR A 441 -23.04 20.65 2.58
N CYS A 442 -22.97 19.40 3.01
CA CYS A 442 -23.45 18.96 4.30
C CYS A 442 -22.28 18.93 5.28
N GLU A 443 -22.40 19.67 6.37
CA GLU A 443 -21.36 19.82 7.39
C GLU A 443 -21.87 19.33 8.74
N SER A 444 -21.01 18.60 9.44
CA SER A 444 -21.26 18.06 10.78
C SER A 444 -20.19 18.57 11.74
N ASP A 445 -20.60 19.00 12.93
CA ASP A 445 -19.70 19.35 14.04
C ASP A 445 -18.95 18.14 14.61
N VAL A 446 -19.49 16.93 14.42
CA VAL A 446 -18.87 15.65 14.79
C VAL A 446 -18.06 15.08 13.63
N SER A 447 -16.75 14.88 13.85
CA SER A 447 -15.83 14.39 12.82
C SER A 447 -15.71 12.86 12.72
N ASN A 448 -16.10 12.15 13.77
CA ASN A 448 -15.97 10.70 13.87
C ASN A 448 -17.29 10.01 13.52
N TYR A 449 -17.58 9.88 12.22
CA TYR A 449 -18.79 9.24 11.70
C TYR A 449 -18.48 7.92 11.00
N ASP A 450 -19.44 7.00 10.98
CA ASP A 450 -19.31 5.70 10.29
C ASP A 450 -19.66 5.82 8.82
N SER A 451 -20.77 6.50 8.52
CA SER A 451 -21.24 6.70 7.15
C SER A 451 -22.01 8.03 6.99
N ILE A 452 -22.07 8.51 5.74
CA ILE A 452 -22.88 9.65 5.34
C ILE A 452 -23.76 9.19 4.19
N SER A 453 -25.06 9.47 4.27
CA SER A 453 -26.01 9.14 3.19
C SER A 453 -26.75 10.38 2.71
N TRP A 454 -26.96 10.45 1.40
CA TRP A 454 -27.78 11.47 0.76
C TRP A 454 -29.06 10.83 0.22
N LYS A 455 -30.20 11.46 0.48
CA LYS A 455 -31.51 11.08 -0.06
C LYS A 455 -32.18 12.28 -0.67
N ILE A 456 -32.92 12.08 -1.75
CA ILE A 456 -33.80 13.09 -2.34
C ILE A 456 -35.26 12.63 -2.18
N GLN A 457 -36.07 13.51 -1.61
CA GLN A 457 -37.50 13.31 -1.43
C GLN A 457 -38.25 14.18 -2.44
N SER A 458 -38.97 13.55 -3.37
CA SER A 458 -39.82 14.23 -4.35
C SER A 458 -41.25 13.67 -4.22
N GLY A 459 -42.15 14.48 -3.66
CA GLY A 459 -43.48 14.03 -3.23
C GLY A 459 -43.42 12.91 -2.18
N ASN A 460 -44.05 11.77 -2.48
CA ASN A 460 -44.05 10.58 -1.60
C ASN A 460 -42.89 9.60 -1.87
N LYS A 461 -42.07 9.85 -2.90
CA LYS A 461 -40.95 8.96 -3.24
C LYS A 461 -39.66 9.50 -2.63
N THR A 462 -38.98 8.67 -1.85
CA THR A 462 -37.63 8.95 -1.34
C THR A 462 -36.65 8.06 -2.09
N LYS A 463 -35.64 8.66 -2.71
CA LYS A 463 -34.59 7.95 -3.45
C LYS A 463 -33.24 8.21 -2.80
N THR A 464 -32.40 7.19 -2.68
CA THR A 464 -31.03 7.34 -2.21
C THR A 464 -30.15 7.82 -3.36
N VAL A 465 -29.29 8.81 -3.10
CA VAL A 465 -28.30 9.30 -4.08
C VAL A 465 -27.01 8.51 -3.85
N ASP A 466 -26.77 7.50 -4.70
CA ASP A 466 -25.57 6.66 -4.66
C ASP A 466 -24.68 6.97 -5.86
N CYS A 467 -23.64 7.78 -5.64
CA CYS A 467 -22.85 8.36 -6.71
C CYS A 467 -21.44 8.75 -6.24
N ASP A 468 -20.49 7.83 -6.46
CA ASP A 468 -19.08 7.98 -6.06
C ASP A 468 -18.37 9.17 -6.73
N THR A 469 -18.85 9.60 -7.90
CA THR A 469 -18.22 10.69 -8.66
C THR A 469 -18.72 12.07 -8.26
N CYS A 470 -19.96 12.17 -7.78
CA CYS A 470 -20.58 13.43 -7.41
C CYS A 470 -20.58 13.69 -5.90
N ILE A 471 -20.44 12.66 -5.06
CA ILE A 471 -20.32 12.79 -3.61
C ILE A 471 -18.84 12.73 -3.21
N LYS A 472 -18.36 13.78 -2.55
CA LYS A 472 -17.01 13.81 -1.96
C LYS A 472 -17.12 13.98 -0.46
N ASN A 473 -16.64 12.97 0.26
CA ASN A 473 -16.62 12.97 1.71
C ASN A 473 -15.22 13.35 2.22
N SER A 474 -15.17 14.24 3.19
CA SER A 474 -13.98 14.63 3.93
C SER A 474 -14.21 14.36 5.40
N ARG A 475 -13.20 13.80 6.10
CA ARG A 475 -13.25 13.60 7.55
C ARG A 475 -12.75 14.83 8.33
N PHE A 476 -11.91 15.67 7.73
CA PHE A 476 -11.28 16.82 8.40
C PHE A 476 -11.25 18.04 7.47
N PRO A 477 -12.24 18.96 7.54
CA PRO A 477 -13.46 18.91 8.37
C PRO A 477 -14.46 17.84 7.91
N ALA A 478 -15.40 17.45 8.78
CA ALA A 478 -16.43 16.45 8.47
C ALA A 478 -17.52 17.04 7.57
N THR A 479 -17.27 16.91 6.27
CA THR A 479 -18.12 17.47 5.23
C THR A 479 -18.38 16.45 4.15
N SER A 480 -19.59 16.49 3.58
CA SER A 480 -19.96 15.77 2.38
C SER A 480 -20.46 16.77 1.35
N VAL A 481 -19.82 16.79 0.18
CA VAL A 481 -20.17 17.69 -0.92
C VAL A 481 -20.81 16.87 -2.03
N LEU A 482 -22.10 17.09 -2.27
CA LEU A 482 -22.83 16.58 -3.43
C LEU A 482 -22.74 17.62 -4.56
N THR A 483 -22.11 17.25 -5.67
CA THR A 483 -21.88 18.10 -6.85
C THR A 483 -22.70 17.61 -8.03
N VAL A 484 -23.79 18.29 -8.36
CA VAL A 484 -24.60 17.98 -9.55
C VAL A 484 -24.06 18.81 -10.72
N LYS A 485 -23.44 18.16 -11.70
CA LYS A 485 -22.84 18.84 -12.87
C LYS A 485 -23.88 19.46 -13.81
N THR A 486 -24.98 18.74 -14.03
CA THR A 486 -26.06 19.10 -14.94
C THR A 486 -27.39 18.82 -14.25
N ALA A 487 -28.07 19.86 -13.76
CA ALA A 487 -29.39 19.72 -13.15
C ALA A 487 -30.44 19.27 -14.18
N THR A 488 -31.30 18.32 -13.80
CA THR A 488 -32.48 17.86 -14.56
C THR A 488 -33.71 17.87 -13.64
N GLN A 489 -34.92 17.75 -14.17
CA GLN A 489 -36.13 17.67 -13.34
C GLN A 489 -36.10 16.59 -12.24
N ASP A 490 -35.36 15.49 -12.43
CA ASP A 490 -35.21 14.44 -11.41
C ASP A 490 -34.44 14.88 -10.16
N TRP A 491 -33.62 15.92 -10.28
CA TRP A 491 -32.87 16.52 -9.17
C TRP A 491 -33.71 17.58 -8.42
N SER A 492 -34.98 17.76 -8.77
CA SER A 492 -35.92 18.64 -8.06
C SER A 492 -36.53 17.90 -6.86
N GLY A 493 -36.34 18.45 -5.65
CA GLY A 493 -36.84 17.84 -4.42
C GLY A 493 -36.13 18.30 -3.15
N THR A 494 -36.49 17.67 -2.04
CA THR A 494 -35.89 17.91 -0.72
C THR A 494 -34.75 16.92 -0.48
N TYR A 495 -33.52 17.45 -0.45
CA TYR A 495 -32.32 16.69 -0.14
C TYR A 495 -32.20 16.53 1.36
N ILE A 496 -31.93 15.31 1.80
CA ILE A 496 -31.72 14.93 3.19
C ILE A 496 -30.33 14.32 3.27
N CYS A 497 -29.44 14.97 4.03
CA CYS A 497 -28.13 14.43 4.33
C CYS A 497 -28.17 13.88 5.76
N THR A 498 -27.77 12.62 5.93
CA THR A 498 -27.74 11.95 7.23
C THR A 498 -26.33 11.49 7.54
N PHE A 499 -25.78 11.96 8.66
CA PHE A 499 -24.57 11.44 9.28
C PHE A 499 -24.95 10.35 10.29
N SER A 500 -24.32 9.18 10.17
CA SER A 500 -24.54 8.05 11.07
C SER A 500 -23.29 7.76 11.90
N GLN A 501 -23.45 7.67 13.22
CA GLN A 501 -22.41 7.31 14.18
C GLN A 501 -22.98 6.25 15.14
N LYS A 502 -22.55 5.00 14.96
CA LYS A 502 -23.13 3.77 15.53
C LYS A 502 -24.63 3.70 15.30
N TYR A 503 -25.43 3.98 16.33
CA TYR A 503 -26.89 3.97 16.29
C TYR A 503 -27.50 5.39 16.28
N LEU A 504 -26.69 6.44 16.35
CA LEU A 504 -27.15 7.82 16.26
C LEU A 504 -27.16 8.26 14.80
N GLU A 505 -28.30 8.75 14.36
CA GLU A 505 -28.45 9.40 13.06
C GLU A 505 -28.79 10.87 13.27
N SER A 506 -28.09 11.75 12.58
CA SER A 506 -28.36 13.19 12.58
C SER A 506 -28.50 13.66 11.15
N SER A 507 -29.59 14.35 10.85
CA SER A 507 -29.91 14.75 9.48
C SER A 507 -30.32 16.20 9.38
N ALA A 508 -30.04 16.77 8.22
CA ALA A 508 -30.51 18.09 7.82
C ALA A 508 -31.13 17.99 6.43
N ASN A 509 -31.96 18.96 6.06
CA ASN A 509 -32.60 18.98 4.77
C ASN A 509 -32.57 20.35 4.09
N VAL A 510 -32.61 20.34 2.76
CA VAL A 510 -32.72 21.54 1.91
C VAL A 510 -33.53 21.21 0.67
N THR A 511 -34.43 22.10 0.26
CA THR A 511 -35.23 21.91 -0.95
C THR A 511 -34.65 22.68 -2.11
N ILE A 512 -34.46 22.00 -3.24
CA ILE A 512 -33.99 22.58 -4.51
C ILE A 512 -35.08 22.38 -5.56
N GLU A 513 -35.51 23.48 -6.16
CA GLU A 513 -36.42 23.49 -7.31
C GLU A 513 -35.61 23.60 -8.60
N VAL A 514 -35.73 22.61 -9.49
CA VAL A 514 -35.14 22.69 -10.83
C VAL A 514 -36.17 23.30 -11.79
N ILE A 515 -35.84 24.47 -12.33
CA ILE A 515 -36.69 25.22 -13.27
C ILE A 515 -36.28 24.82 -14.69
N SER A 516 -37.24 24.53 -15.54
CA SER A 516 -36.90 24.07 -16.89
C SER A 516 -36.15 25.16 -17.66
N LEU A 517 -35.22 24.73 -18.50
CA LEU A 517 -34.47 25.57 -19.43
C LEU A 517 -33.92 24.65 -20.54
N PRO A 518 -34.07 25.01 -21.83
CA PRO A 518 -33.64 24.11 -22.89
C PRO A 518 -32.11 23.90 -22.83
N LEU A 519 -31.66 22.65 -22.74
CA LEU A 519 -30.23 22.34 -22.81
C LEU A 519 -29.65 22.83 -24.14
N LYS A 520 -28.43 23.38 -24.11
CA LYS A 520 -27.77 23.96 -25.30
C LYS A 520 -27.78 23.02 -26.51
N GLN A 521 -27.55 21.73 -26.29
CA GLN A 521 -27.53 20.68 -27.33
C GLN A 521 -28.91 20.33 -27.92
N ASN A 522 -29.99 20.69 -27.21
CA ASN A 522 -31.37 20.45 -27.64
C ASN A 522 -31.97 21.65 -28.39
N ILE A 523 -31.22 22.75 -28.52
CA ILE A 523 -31.62 23.91 -29.31
C ILE A 523 -31.10 23.72 -30.73
N LEU A 524 -32.03 23.42 -31.65
CA LEU A 524 -31.72 23.25 -33.07
C LEU A 524 -31.62 24.63 -33.73
N ILE A 525 -30.64 24.83 -34.61
CA ILE A 525 -30.45 26.07 -35.37
C ILE A 525 -30.48 25.78 -36.89
N ASP A 526 -31.17 26.62 -37.66
CA ASP A 526 -31.13 26.60 -39.14
C ASP A 526 -30.98 28.03 -39.69
N PRO A 527 -29.98 28.29 -40.54
CA PRO A 527 -28.83 27.45 -40.88
C PRO A 527 -27.79 27.37 -39.76
N ILE A 528 -26.92 26.36 -39.77
CA ILE A 528 -25.75 26.28 -38.87
C ILE A 528 -24.62 27.19 -39.38
N ALA A 529 -24.40 27.17 -40.69
CA ALA A 529 -23.51 28.10 -41.38
C ALA A 529 -24.04 28.40 -42.77
N ALA A 530 -24.08 29.68 -43.16
CA ALA A 530 -24.56 30.11 -44.47
C ALA A 530 -23.78 31.32 -45.00
N SER A 531 -23.74 31.46 -46.32
CA SER A 531 -23.32 32.72 -46.96
C SER A 531 -24.54 33.62 -47.12
N ILE A 532 -24.41 34.90 -46.79
CA ILE A 532 -25.49 35.89 -46.92
C ILE A 532 -25.08 37.02 -47.86
N GLN A 533 -26.04 37.45 -48.68
CA GLN A 533 -25.90 38.55 -49.64
C GLN A 533 -26.43 39.85 -49.03
N CYS A 534 -25.79 40.97 -49.36
CA CYS A 534 -26.19 42.30 -48.91
C CYS A 534 -27.60 42.66 -49.37
N GLU A 535 -28.35 43.35 -48.51
CA GLU A 535 -29.75 43.77 -48.76
C GLU A 535 -30.75 42.61 -49.03
N VAL A 536 -30.31 41.35 -48.91
CA VAL A 536 -31.17 40.17 -49.04
C VAL A 536 -31.52 39.67 -47.65
N GLN A 537 -32.81 39.42 -47.44
CA GLN A 537 -33.33 38.90 -46.18
C GLN A 537 -32.96 37.41 -46.02
N GLN A 538 -32.24 37.09 -44.94
CA GLN A 538 -31.95 35.71 -44.54
C GLN A 538 -32.78 35.35 -43.30
N THR A 539 -33.60 34.30 -43.42
CA THR A 539 -34.30 33.72 -42.27
C THR A 539 -33.34 32.90 -41.43
N LEU A 540 -33.32 33.18 -40.13
CA LEU A 540 -32.62 32.43 -39.10
C LEU A 540 -33.65 31.84 -38.14
N GLU A 541 -33.51 30.58 -37.76
CA GLU A 541 -34.44 29.93 -36.84
C GLU A 541 -33.75 29.13 -35.74
N CYS A 542 -34.36 29.13 -34.56
CA CYS A 542 -34.01 28.22 -33.47
C CYS A 542 -35.23 27.43 -33.01
N CYS A 543 -35.14 26.11 -32.97
CA CYS A 543 -36.25 25.22 -32.63
C CYS A 543 -35.97 24.42 -31.35
N ILE A 544 -37.00 24.25 -30.53
CA ILE A 544 -37.00 23.40 -29.32
C ILE A 544 -38.20 22.45 -29.35
N SER A 545 -38.15 21.36 -28.57
CA SER A 545 -39.27 20.42 -28.42
C SER A 545 -40.55 21.12 -27.96
N ALA A 546 -41.70 20.73 -28.53
CA ALA A 546 -43.00 21.25 -28.14
C ALA A 546 -43.47 20.73 -26.77
N ASN A 547 -42.85 19.65 -26.27
CA ASN A 547 -43.21 19.02 -25.00
C ASN A 547 -42.60 19.73 -23.77
N THR A 548 -41.59 20.58 -23.94
CA THR A 548 -40.88 21.29 -22.86
C THR A 548 -41.49 22.66 -22.54
N MET A 549 -42.82 22.78 -22.65
CA MET A 549 -43.49 24.09 -22.64
C MET A 549 -43.46 24.73 -21.24
N GLU A 550 -42.65 25.77 -21.08
CA GLU A 550 -42.63 26.70 -19.94
C GLU A 550 -42.44 28.16 -20.41
N ASP A 551 -42.66 29.12 -19.51
CA ASP A 551 -42.57 30.58 -19.71
C ASP A 551 -41.13 31.06 -20.01
N TYR A 552 -40.66 30.81 -21.23
CA TYR A 552 -39.38 31.34 -21.72
C TYR A 552 -39.56 32.64 -22.50
N THR A 553 -38.69 33.61 -22.23
CA THR A 553 -38.47 34.74 -23.13
C THR A 553 -37.34 34.40 -24.09
N VAL A 554 -37.60 34.46 -25.40
CA VAL A 554 -36.61 34.14 -26.43
C VAL A 554 -36.28 35.39 -27.23
N THR A 555 -34.99 35.64 -27.45
CA THR A 555 -34.48 36.75 -28.25
C THR A 555 -33.43 36.25 -29.22
N PHE A 556 -33.33 36.88 -30.39
CA PHE A 556 -32.24 36.61 -31.34
C PHE A 556 -31.16 37.67 -31.14
N VAL A 557 -29.89 37.25 -31.07
CA VAL A 557 -28.75 38.16 -30.92
C VAL A 557 -27.87 38.06 -32.15
N VAL A 558 -27.64 39.18 -32.84
CA VAL A 558 -26.72 39.29 -33.99
C VAL A 558 -25.69 40.37 -33.69
N GLN A 559 -24.40 40.01 -33.64
CA GLN A 559 -23.30 40.95 -33.32
C GLN A 559 -23.58 41.92 -32.15
N GLN A 560 -24.27 41.44 -31.10
CA GLN A 560 -24.68 42.15 -29.88
C GLN A 560 -26.03 42.88 -29.91
N ASN A 561 -26.71 42.98 -31.05
CA ASN A 561 -28.06 43.55 -31.12
C ASN A 561 -29.11 42.47 -30.84
N GLU A 562 -29.94 42.68 -29.81
CA GLU A 562 -31.06 41.78 -29.47
C GLU A 562 -32.33 42.18 -30.23
N SER A 563 -33.03 41.20 -30.79
CA SER A 563 -34.26 41.40 -31.56
C SER A 563 -35.35 40.42 -31.11
N GLN A 564 -36.60 40.88 -31.21
CA GLN A 564 -37.80 40.07 -30.95
C GLN A 564 -37.98 39.03 -32.07
N VAL A 565 -38.53 37.87 -31.72
CA VAL A 565 -38.65 36.70 -32.60
C VAL A 565 -40.11 36.31 -32.81
N GLU A 566 -40.42 35.79 -33.99
CA GLU A 566 -41.73 35.21 -34.28
C GLU A 566 -41.75 33.73 -33.89
N LYS A 567 -42.71 33.31 -33.07
CA LYS A 567 -42.87 31.91 -32.65
C LYS A 567 -43.82 31.16 -33.58
N LYS A 568 -43.37 30.05 -34.15
CA LYS A 568 -44.16 29.18 -35.04
C LYS A 568 -44.05 27.71 -34.61
N LYS A 569 -45.18 27.00 -34.55
CA LYS A 569 -45.19 25.55 -34.31
C LYS A 569 -44.97 24.80 -35.63
N LYS A 570 -43.94 23.95 -35.70
CA LYS A 570 -43.63 23.07 -36.84
C LYS A 570 -43.62 21.63 -36.33
N GLY A 571 -44.72 20.88 -36.54
CA GLY A 571 -44.85 19.52 -36.00
C GLY A 571 -44.74 19.49 -34.46
N ASN A 572 -43.80 18.68 -33.95
CA ASN A 572 -43.48 18.54 -32.52
C ASN A 572 -42.44 19.55 -32.00
N LEU A 573 -42.18 20.64 -32.74
CA LEU A 573 -41.22 21.68 -32.35
C LEU A 573 -41.86 23.07 -32.28
N PHE A 574 -41.36 23.91 -31.38
CA PHE A 574 -41.54 25.36 -31.42
C PHE A 574 -40.29 26.02 -32.00
N CYS A 575 -40.44 26.70 -33.14
CA CYS A 575 -39.37 27.41 -33.81
C CYS A 575 -39.55 28.92 -33.66
N TYR A 576 -38.46 29.58 -33.25
CA TYR A 576 -38.35 31.03 -33.12
C TYR A 576 -37.59 31.56 -34.32
N MET A 577 -38.26 32.35 -35.16
CA MET A 577 -37.74 32.84 -36.44
C MET A 577 -37.38 34.32 -36.34
N TYR A 578 -36.25 34.69 -36.92
CA TYR A 578 -35.81 36.06 -37.11
C TYR A 578 -35.34 36.27 -38.55
N ASN A 579 -35.89 37.30 -39.19
CA ASN A 579 -35.54 37.67 -40.55
C ASN A 579 -34.49 38.77 -40.50
N TYR A 580 -33.24 38.43 -40.75
CA TYR A 580 -32.11 39.34 -40.67
C TYR A 580 -31.76 39.91 -42.03
N THR A 581 -31.39 41.20 -42.08
CA THR A 581 -30.91 41.87 -43.29
C THR A 581 -29.73 42.74 -42.89
N GLU A 582 -28.56 42.50 -43.49
CA GLU A 582 -27.38 43.33 -43.27
C GLU A 582 -27.38 44.48 -44.29
N THR A 583 -27.15 45.70 -43.79
CA THR A 583 -27.17 46.94 -44.57
C THR A 583 -25.77 47.54 -44.73
N GLU A 584 -24.79 47.14 -43.91
CA GLU A 584 -23.45 47.73 -43.90
C GLU A 584 -22.38 46.77 -44.48
N CYS A 585 -22.13 46.87 -45.80
CA CYS A 585 -21.39 45.86 -46.57
C CYS A 585 -19.99 46.28 -47.05
N SER A 586 -19.15 46.79 -46.15
CA SER A 586 -17.86 47.39 -46.54
C SER A 586 -16.76 46.38 -46.90
N LYS A 587 -16.78 45.16 -46.33
CA LYS A 587 -15.74 44.10 -46.47
C LYS A 587 -16.34 42.71 -46.20
N GLU A 588 -15.69 41.64 -46.68
CA GLU A 588 -15.97 40.28 -46.22
C GLU A 588 -15.79 40.21 -44.70
N LYS A 589 -16.86 39.82 -43.99
CA LYS A 589 -16.91 39.73 -42.54
C LYS A 589 -17.72 38.49 -42.15
N GLU A 590 -17.27 37.77 -41.13
CA GLU A 590 -18.07 36.74 -40.51
C GLU A 590 -18.93 37.37 -39.41
N LEU A 591 -20.24 37.19 -39.49
CA LEU A 591 -21.17 37.55 -38.43
C LEU A 591 -21.56 36.29 -37.65
N THR A 592 -21.77 36.46 -36.35
CA THR A 592 -22.29 35.41 -35.49
C THR A 592 -23.68 35.80 -34.98
N ALA A 593 -24.60 34.85 -35.06
CA ALA A 593 -25.95 34.99 -34.56
C ALA A 593 -26.31 33.80 -33.65
N TYR A 594 -27.13 34.01 -32.63
CA TYR A 594 -27.58 32.94 -31.74
C TYR A 594 -28.91 33.31 -31.09
N CYS A 595 -29.64 32.29 -30.64
CA CYS A 595 -30.84 32.48 -29.84
C CYS A 595 -30.51 32.44 -28.36
N LYS A 596 -31.12 33.35 -27.61
CA LYS A 596 -31.00 33.49 -26.17
C LYS A 596 -32.35 33.21 -25.53
N PHE A 597 -32.42 32.12 -24.78
CA PHE A 597 -33.58 31.73 -23.99
C PHE A 597 -33.36 32.15 -22.56
N ILE A 598 -34.35 32.80 -21.94
CA ILE A 598 -34.31 33.27 -20.56
C ILE A 598 -35.54 32.72 -19.85
N ASN A 599 -35.35 32.08 -18.70
CA ASN A 599 -36.46 31.60 -17.88
C ASN A 599 -36.89 32.64 -16.83
N ARG A 600 -37.90 32.29 -16.03
CA ARG A 600 -38.50 33.15 -14.99
C ARG A 600 -37.54 33.61 -13.88
N ILE A 601 -36.41 32.92 -13.65
CA ILE A 601 -35.39 33.33 -12.66
C ILE A 601 -34.23 34.13 -13.29
N GLY A 602 -34.34 34.49 -14.57
CA GLY A 602 -33.35 35.31 -15.28
C GLY A 602 -32.08 34.57 -15.70
N GLN A 603 -31.99 33.26 -15.48
CA GLN A 603 -30.92 32.42 -16.02
C GLN A 603 -31.14 32.21 -17.52
N LYS A 604 -30.05 32.15 -18.28
CA LYS A 604 -30.09 32.16 -19.75
C LYS A 604 -29.31 31.02 -20.37
N VAL A 605 -29.77 30.54 -21.51
CA VAL A 605 -29.02 29.61 -22.36
C VAL A 605 -28.94 30.19 -23.76
N ASN A 606 -27.73 30.20 -24.31
CA ASN A 606 -27.49 30.60 -25.68
C ASN A 606 -27.38 29.34 -26.54
N SER A 607 -28.00 29.34 -27.72
CA SER A 607 -27.78 28.31 -28.74
C SER A 607 -26.32 28.27 -29.19
N GLU A 608 -25.95 27.24 -29.95
CA GLU A 608 -24.72 27.32 -30.75
C GLU A 608 -24.78 28.52 -31.70
N SER A 609 -23.59 29.03 -32.07
CA SER A 609 -23.47 30.20 -32.93
C SER A 609 -23.72 29.83 -34.40
N ILE A 610 -24.71 30.47 -35.00
CA ILE A 610 -24.93 30.50 -36.43
C ILE A 610 -23.84 31.37 -37.05
N ARG A 611 -23.10 30.81 -38.02
CA ARG A 611 -22.03 31.51 -38.75
C ARG A 611 -22.54 32.04 -40.08
N LEU A 612 -22.51 33.35 -40.25
CA LEU A 612 -22.97 34.02 -41.46
C LEU A 612 -21.77 34.69 -42.15
N HIS A 613 -21.45 34.26 -43.36
CA HIS A 613 -20.38 34.84 -44.14
C HIS A 613 -20.95 35.91 -45.10
N LEU A 614 -20.65 37.18 -44.83
CA LEU A 614 -21.11 38.29 -45.66
C LEU A 614 -20.34 38.38 -46.96
N LYS A 615 -21.05 38.57 -48.08
CA LYS A 615 -20.43 38.75 -49.40
C LYS A 615 -21.00 39.92 -50.22
N PRO A 616 -20.15 40.67 -50.95
CA PRO A 616 -20.60 41.71 -51.90
C PRO A 616 -21.24 41.13 -53.17
N ASP A 617 -22.18 41.87 -53.77
CA ASP A 617 -23.10 41.48 -54.86
C ASP A 617 -22.53 40.83 -56.14
N LYS A 618 -21.21 40.80 -56.36
CA LYS A 618 -20.63 40.50 -57.69
C LYS A 618 -20.15 39.07 -57.94
N GLU A 619 -20.32 38.11 -57.02
CA GLU A 619 -19.71 36.77 -57.14
C GLU A 619 -20.64 35.56 -56.89
N VAL A 620 -21.97 35.70 -56.99
CA VAL A 620 -22.89 34.57 -56.75
C VAL A 620 -22.79 33.50 -57.85
N SER A 621 -22.46 32.25 -57.47
CA SER A 621 -22.30 31.11 -58.39
C SER A 621 -23.43 30.08 -58.26
N CYS A 622 -23.84 29.71 -57.04
CA CYS A 622 -25.01 28.87 -56.73
C CYS A 622 -26.16 29.72 -56.21
N SER A 623 -27.36 29.52 -56.73
CA SER A 623 -28.57 30.25 -56.32
C SER A 623 -29.80 29.36 -56.48
N ASP A 624 -30.07 28.55 -55.45
CA ASP A 624 -31.16 27.58 -55.45
C ASP A 624 -32.11 27.85 -54.26
N SER A 625 -33.14 27.01 -54.07
CA SER A 625 -34.04 27.04 -52.89
C SER A 625 -33.32 26.87 -51.54
N PHE A 626 -32.06 26.45 -51.56
CA PHE A 626 -31.22 26.28 -50.37
C PHE A 626 -30.53 27.57 -49.92
N GLY A 627 -30.39 28.58 -50.80
CA GLY A 627 -29.67 29.84 -50.55
C GLY A 627 -28.68 30.21 -51.66
N THR A 628 -28.03 31.37 -51.53
CA THR A 628 -27.01 31.87 -52.47
C THR A 628 -25.58 31.59 -51.98
N GLY A 629 -24.64 31.31 -52.88
CA GLY A 629 -23.24 31.03 -52.55
C GLY A 629 -22.29 31.15 -53.74
N ILE A 630 -20.99 31.29 -53.48
CA ILE A 630 -19.94 31.32 -54.53
C ILE A 630 -19.38 29.91 -54.75
N GLU A 631 -18.70 29.66 -55.87
CA GLU A 631 -18.04 28.36 -56.12
C GLU A 631 -17.10 27.99 -54.95
N GLY A 632 -17.27 26.80 -54.39
CA GLY A 632 -16.55 26.33 -53.21
C GLY A 632 -17.09 26.81 -51.86
N ALA A 633 -18.14 27.65 -51.82
CA ALA A 633 -18.80 28.05 -50.58
C ALA A 633 -19.44 26.84 -49.87
N ILE A 634 -19.49 26.93 -48.54
CA ILE A 634 -20.03 25.89 -47.66
C ILE A 634 -21.35 26.38 -47.06
N LEU A 635 -22.37 25.52 -47.12
CA LEU A 635 -23.66 25.70 -46.47
C LEU A 635 -23.90 24.50 -45.57
N ILE A 636 -24.13 24.74 -44.28
CA ILE A 636 -24.38 23.69 -43.31
C ILE A 636 -25.81 23.85 -42.81
N LYS A 637 -26.65 22.86 -43.11
CA LYS A 637 -28.04 22.78 -42.65
C LYS A 637 -28.23 21.64 -41.67
N PRO A 638 -29.17 21.74 -40.73
CA PRO A 638 -29.58 20.61 -39.91
C PRO A 638 -30.23 19.51 -40.77
N CYS A 639 -30.26 18.30 -40.25
CA CYS A 639 -30.89 17.16 -40.89
C CYS A 639 -32.41 17.25 -40.83
N CYS A 640 -33.04 17.82 -41.86
CA CYS A 640 -34.50 17.83 -42.02
C CYS A 640 -34.96 16.61 -42.84
N GLU A 641 -35.83 15.77 -42.29
CA GLU A 641 -36.74 14.93 -43.10
C GLU A 641 -38.18 15.42 -42.92
N LEU A 642 -38.80 15.88 -44.01
CA LEU A 642 -40.14 16.48 -44.01
C LEU A 642 -41.29 15.48 -43.74
N ASN A 643 -41.01 14.16 -43.68
CA ASN A 643 -42.04 13.12 -43.69
C ASN A 643 -42.16 12.30 -42.40
N ASN A 644 -41.44 12.62 -41.32
CA ASN A 644 -41.52 11.84 -40.07
C ASN A 644 -42.29 12.60 -38.97
N PRO A 645 -43.43 12.07 -38.46
CA PRO A 645 -44.22 12.70 -37.40
C PRO A 645 -43.49 12.83 -36.04
N ASP A 646 -42.42 12.05 -35.82
CA ASP A 646 -41.80 11.88 -34.50
C ASP A 646 -40.52 12.70 -34.24
N GLY A 647 -40.14 13.61 -35.14
CA GLY A 647 -39.11 14.61 -34.88
C GLY A 647 -37.91 14.59 -35.84
N PHE A 648 -37.16 15.68 -35.81
CA PHE A 648 -35.96 15.90 -36.60
C PHE A 648 -34.85 14.88 -36.24
N THR A 649 -34.15 14.36 -37.25
CA THR A 649 -32.91 13.59 -37.03
C THR A 649 -31.79 14.54 -36.60
N ARG A 650 -31.07 14.22 -35.52
CA ARG A 650 -29.90 14.99 -35.09
C ARG A 650 -28.77 14.85 -36.12
N GLY A 651 -27.94 15.89 -36.23
CA GLY A 651 -26.83 15.93 -37.18
C GLY A 651 -26.93 17.10 -38.16
N ASN A 652 -26.00 17.16 -39.10
CA ASN A 652 -25.98 18.19 -40.13
C ASN A 652 -25.63 17.62 -41.51
N LYS A 653 -26.02 18.37 -42.55
CA LYS A 653 -25.57 18.14 -43.93
C LYS A 653 -24.71 19.30 -44.36
N ILE A 654 -23.51 18.96 -44.84
CA ILE A 654 -22.57 19.92 -45.39
C ILE A 654 -22.74 19.91 -46.90
N TYR A 655 -23.12 21.06 -47.44
CA TYR A 655 -23.23 21.32 -48.85
C TYR A 655 -22.08 22.18 -49.31
N LYS A 656 -21.53 21.85 -50.48
CA LYS A 656 -20.54 22.65 -51.17
C LYS A 656 -21.10 23.13 -52.50
N CYS A 657 -21.00 24.43 -52.73
CA CYS A 657 -21.38 25.00 -54.02
C CYS A 657 -20.38 24.51 -55.07
N SER A 658 -20.86 23.74 -56.04
CA SER A 658 -20.04 23.27 -57.15
C SER A 658 -20.86 23.20 -58.43
N ASN A 659 -20.35 23.80 -59.51
CA ASN A 659 -21.03 23.89 -60.81
C ASN A 659 -22.41 24.55 -60.71
N LYS A 660 -22.51 25.69 -60.01
CA LYS A 660 -23.74 26.48 -59.84
C LYS A 660 -24.90 25.78 -59.11
N SER A 661 -24.67 24.62 -58.49
CA SER A 661 -25.64 23.98 -57.60
C SER A 661 -25.01 23.53 -56.28
N TRP A 662 -25.83 23.46 -55.23
CA TRP A 662 -25.39 22.93 -53.94
C TRP A 662 -25.33 21.40 -53.98
N LYS A 663 -24.13 20.83 -53.80
CA LYS A 663 -23.93 19.37 -53.72
C LYS A 663 -23.61 18.95 -52.29
N VAL A 664 -24.16 17.82 -51.86
CA VAL A 664 -23.84 17.23 -50.54
C VAL A 664 -22.38 16.76 -50.56
N GLU A 665 -21.54 17.37 -49.73
CA GLU A 665 -20.15 16.97 -49.53
C GLU A 665 -20.04 15.94 -48.39
N ARG A 666 -20.83 16.12 -47.32
CA ARG A 666 -20.89 15.21 -46.18
C ARG A 666 -22.31 15.15 -45.59
N ASN A 667 -22.73 13.96 -45.18
CA ASN A 667 -24.02 13.69 -44.57
C ASN A 667 -23.82 13.11 -43.16
N ASP A 668 -23.87 13.96 -42.15
CA ASP A 668 -23.68 13.60 -40.74
C ASP A 668 -25.02 13.45 -40.01
N CYS A 669 -26.07 13.04 -40.71
CA CYS A 669 -27.37 12.76 -40.11
C CYS A 669 -27.36 11.42 -39.38
N LEU A 670 -27.81 11.44 -38.13
CA LEU A 670 -28.04 10.23 -37.35
C LEU A 670 -29.30 9.53 -37.83
N SER A 671 -29.27 8.19 -37.85
CA SER A 671 -30.48 7.40 -38.06
C SER A 671 -31.43 7.58 -36.87
N VAL A 672 -32.73 7.47 -37.12
CA VAL A 672 -33.75 7.65 -36.08
C VAL A 672 -33.50 6.73 -34.87
N PRO A 673 -33.19 5.42 -35.03
CA PRO A 673 -32.91 4.56 -33.89
C PRO A 673 -31.71 5.01 -33.04
N ILE A 674 -30.60 5.40 -33.68
CA ILE A 674 -29.39 5.85 -32.98
C ILE A 674 -29.60 7.23 -32.33
N SER A 675 -30.33 8.12 -33.00
CA SER A 675 -30.70 9.42 -32.45
C SER A 675 -31.58 9.29 -31.20
N ASN A 676 -32.52 8.34 -31.20
CA ASN A 676 -33.38 8.07 -30.04
C ASN A 676 -32.61 7.46 -28.88
N LEU A 677 -31.68 6.53 -29.15
CA LEU A 677 -30.79 5.99 -28.13
C LEU A 677 -29.93 7.08 -27.51
N LEU A 678 -29.28 7.92 -28.32
CA LEU A 678 -28.46 9.02 -27.81
C LEU A 678 -29.28 9.98 -26.93
N ALA A 679 -30.49 10.35 -27.36
CA ALA A 679 -31.38 11.18 -26.56
C ALA A 679 -31.80 10.49 -25.25
N SER A 680 -32.12 9.19 -25.30
CA SER A 680 -32.44 8.40 -24.11
C SER A 680 -31.27 8.31 -23.14
N ALA A 681 -30.04 8.14 -23.63
CA ALA A 681 -28.84 8.14 -22.80
C ALA A 681 -28.59 9.49 -22.12
N GLU A 682 -28.74 10.59 -22.85
CA GLU A 682 -28.60 11.94 -22.32
C GLU A 682 -29.64 12.25 -21.24
N VAL A 683 -30.89 11.77 -21.38
CA VAL A 683 -31.93 12.02 -20.36
C VAL A 683 -31.77 11.09 -19.15
N THR A 684 -31.63 9.78 -19.41
CA THR A 684 -31.66 8.73 -18.37
C THR A 684 -30.38 8.69 -17.54
N PHE A 685 -29.22 8.93 -18.16
CA PHE A 685 -27.92 8.78 -17.49
C PHE A 685 -27.31 10.11 -17.04
N MET A 686 -27.94 11.26 -17.34
CA MET A 686 -27.61 12.53 -16.66
C MET A 686 -28.17 12.61 -15.23
N SER A 687 -29.22 11.84 -14.88
CA SER A 687 -29.83 11.91 -13.55
C SER A 687 -29.23 10.97 -12.50
N PHE A 688 -28.34 10.02 -12.87
CA PHE A 688 -27.65 9.01 -12.02
C PHE A 688 -28.53 8.13 -11.08
N LEU A 689 -29.73 8.57 -10.69
CA LEU A 689 -30.61 7.99 -9.67
C LEU A 689 -31.22 6.64 -10.06
N GLU A 690 -31.40 6.37 -11.35
CA GLU A 690 -31.93 5.09 -11.88
C GLU A 690 -30.99 4.44 -12.90
N ALA A 691 -29.80 5.03 -13.08
CA ALA A 691 -28.84 4.65 -14.10
C ALA A 691 -28.37 3.20 -13.94
N LYS A 692 -27.99 2.79 -12.71
CA LYS A 692 -27.50 1.42 -12.44
C LYS A 692 -28.56 0.36 -12.73
N ALA A 693 -29.81 0.57 -12.30
CA ALA A 693 -30.88 -0.41 -12.44
C ALA A 693 -31.34 -0.57 -13.90
N ASN A 694 -31.36 0.52 -14.68
CA ASN A 694 -31.80 0.51 -16.07
C ASN A 694 -30.69 0.12 -17.06
N LEU A 695 -29.42 0.13 -16.63
CA LEU A 695 -28.26 -0.09 -17.50
C LEU A 695 -28.30 -1.43 -18.26
N PRO A 696 -28.60 -2.59 -17.64
CA PRO A 696 -28.61 -3.87 -18.36
C PRO A 696 -29.61 -3.91 -19.52
N ASN A 697 -30.82 -3.39 -19.30
CA ASN A 697 -31.87 -3.32 -20.32
C ASN A 697 -31.50 -2.36 -21.44
N TYR A 698 -30.92 -1.21 -21.08
CA TYR A 698 -30.47 -0.22 -22.05
C TYR A 698 -29.32 -0.75 -22.93
N LEU A 699 -28.35 -1.47 -22.35
CA LEU A 699 -27.27 -2.10 -23.11
C LEU A 699 -27.79 -3.19 -24.06
N ALA A 700 -28.83 -3.92 -23.66
CA ALA A 700 -29.50 -4.89 -24.53
C ALA A 700 -30.15 -4.21 -25.74
N GLU A 701 -30.88 -3.10 -25.52
CA GLU A 701 -31.48 -2.32 -26.61
C GLU A 701 -30.41 -1.69 -27.51
N LEU A 702 -29.34 -1.11 -26.93
CA LEU A 702 -28.23 -0.54 -27.67
C LEU A 702 -27.59 -1.57 -28.61
N LYS A 703 -27.27 -2.76 -28.10
CA LYS A 703 -26.74 -3.87 -28.91
C LYS A 703 -27.67 -4.20 -30.07
N GLU A 704 -28.97 -4.40 -29.80
CA GLU A 704 -29.96 -4.81 -30.81
C GLU A 704 -30.10 -3.76 -31.93
N LYS A 705 -30.16 -2.47 -31.58
CA LYS A 705 -30.28 -1.39 -32.57
C LYS A 705 -28.98 -1.19 -33.36
N THR A 706 -27.82 -1.28 -32.70
CA THR A 706 -26.52 -1.21 -33.37
C THR A 706 -26.36 -2.33 -34.40
N GLU A 707 -26.76 -3.56 -34.05
CA GLU A 707 -26.74 -4.70 -34.98
C GLU A 707 -27.65 -4.47 -36.20
N LYS A 708 -28.86 -3.95 -35.98
CA LYS A 708 -29.82 -3.65 -37.06
C LYS A 708 -29.35 -2.52 -37.99
N GLU A 709 -28.64 -1.52 -37.46
CA GLU A 709 -28.16 -0.33 -38.19
C GLU A 709 -26.73 -0.47 -38.74
N GLN A 710 -26.13 -1.67 -38.71
CA GLN A 710 -24.73 -1.89 -39.09
C GLN A 710 -24.36 -1.30 -40.46
N ASN A 711 -25.20 -1.47 -41.48
CA ASN A 711 -24.95 -0.94 -42.83
C ASN A 711 -24.89 0.59 -42.86
N THR A 712 -25.75 1.25 -42.08
CA THR A 712 -25.76 2.71 -41.92
C THR A 712 -24.50 3.17 -41.19
N ILE A 713 -24.09 2.46 -40.14
CA ILE A 713 -22.90 2.76 -39.33
C ILE A 713 -21.61 2.64 -40.15
N ASN A 714 -21.50 1.60 -40.98
CA ASN A 714 -20.31 1.36 -41.83
C ASN A 714 -20.00 2.55 -42.77
N SER A 715 -21.02 3.29 -43.19
CA SER A 715 -20.90 4.41 -44.15
C SER A 715 -21.12 5.80 -43.54
N SER A 716 -21.42 5.88 -42.23
CA SER A 716 -21.76 7.13 -41.55
C SER A 716 -20.88 7.36 -40.32
N PRO A 717 -19.81 8.18 -40.44
CA PRO A 717 -18.98 8.64 -39.33
C PRO A 717 -19.82 9.16 -38.14
N ALA A 718 -20.88 9.93 -38.42
CA ALA A 718 -21.74 10.49 -37.38
C ALA A 718 -22.47 9.43 -36.53
N ASN A 719 -23.06 8.40 -37.16
CA ASN A 719 -23.75 7.32 -36.44
C ASN A 719 -22.76 6.53 -35.58
N LEU A 720 -21.58 6.23 -36.12
CA LEU A 720 -20.51 5.58 -35.36
C LEU A 720 -20.08 6.43 -34.16
N GLY A 721 -19.82 7.72 -34.38
CA GLY A 721 -19.41 8.66 -33.34
C GLY A 721 -20.48 8.86 -32.24
N ALA A 722 -21.76 8.78 -32.59
CA ALA A 722 -22.86 8.80 -31.63
C ALA A 722 -22.86 7.56 -30.73
N ILE A 723 -22.66 6.36 -31.28
CA ILE A 723 -22.58 5.12 -30.49
C ILE A 723 -21.39 5.15 -29.52
N VAL A 724 -20.22 5.62 -29.98
CA VAL A 724 -19.05 5.81 -29.10
C VAL A 724 -19.37 6.77 -27.95
N THR A 725 -20.10 7.84 -28.24
CA THR A 725 -20.50 8.82 -27.22
C THR A 725 -21.48 8.21 -26.21
N ILE A 726 -22.41 7.35 -26.65
CA ILE A 726 -23.31 6.60 -25.76
C ILE A 726 -22.49 5.65 -24.86
N LEU A 727 -21.55 4.88 -25.44
CA LEU A 727 -20.69 3.96 -24.70
C LEU A 727 -19.86 4.68 -23.64
N ASP A 728 -19.35 5.87 -23.94
CA ASP A 728 -18.62 6.70 -22.97
C ASP A 728 -19.52 7.14 -21.80
N MET A 729 -20.73 7.62 -22.10
CA MET A 729 -21.70 8.03 -21.07
C MET A 729 -22.05 6.87 -20.13
N VAL A 730 -22.35 5.68 -20.68
CA VAL A 730 -22.76 4.53 -19.86
C VAL A 730 -21.59 3.86 -19.14
N SER A 731 -20.37 3.97 -19.66
CA SER A 731 -19.17 3.34 -19.07
C SER A 731 -18.81 3.85 -17.67
N SER A 732 -19.25 5.06 -17.31
CA SER A 732 -18.98 5.66 -16.01
C SER A 732 -19.91 5.16 -14.90
N ILE A 733 -20.94 4.37 -15.24
CA ILE A 733 -21.96 3.87 -14.31
C ILE A 733 -21.47 2.54 -13.69
N PRO A 734 -21.55 2.37 -12.35
CA PRO A 734 -21.30 1.07 -11.72
C PRO A 734 -22.22 -0.01 -12.28
N ALA A 735 -21.65 -1.11 -12.76
CA ALA A 735 -22.39 -2.22 -13.36
C ALA A 735 -22.09 -3.51 -12.61
N ASP A 736 -23.13 -4.27 -12.27
CA ASP A 736 -22.95 -5.62 -11.72
C ASP A 736 -22.38 -6.52 -12.82
N ALA A 737 -21.37 -7.32 -12.49
CA ALA A 737 -20.63 -8.18 -13.42
C ALA A 737 -21.44 -9.43 -13.84
N GLU A 738 -22.67 -9.23 -14.29
CA GLU A 738 -23.50 -10.25 -14.90
C GLU A 738 -23.04 -10.51 -16.35
N GLU A 739 -23.01 -11.79 -16.74
CA GLU A 739 -22.52 -12.22 -18.05
C GLU A 739 -23.24 -11.51 -19.21
N LEU A 740 -24.57 -11.36 -19.12
CA LEU A 740 -25.37 -10.72 -20.16
C LEU A 740 -25.08 -9.22 -20.30
N THR A 741 -24.86 -8.53 -19.17
CA THR A 741 -24.52 -7.09 -19.15
C THR A 741 -23.17 -6.84 -19.80
N ILE A 742 -22.16 -7.65 -19.45
CA ILE A 742 -20.83 -7.57 -20.06
C ILE A 742 -20.91 -7.93 -21.56
N GLN A 743 -21.65 -8.99 -21.91
CA GLN A 743 -21.81 -9.42 -23.30
C GLN A 743 -22.48 -8.35 -24.17
N ASN A 744 -23.53 -7.69 -23.69
CA ASN A 744 -24.22 -6.65 -24.45
C ASN A 744 -23.32 -5.43 -24.71
N PHE A 745 -22.54 -5.02 -23.71
CA PHE A 745 -21.55 -3.95 -23.88
C PHE A 745 -20.46 -4.35 -24.89
N LEU A 746 -19.81 -5.50 -24.69
CA LEU A 746 -18.72 -5.97 -25.56
C LEU A 746 -19.19 -6.25 -26.99
N SER A 747 -20.39 -6.81 -27.20
CA SER A 747 -20.96 -7.00 -28.54
C SER A 747 -21.22 -5.68 -29.26
N THR A 748 -21.67 -4.64 -28.56
CA THR A 748 -21.84 -3.31 -29.16
C THR A 748 -20.50 -2.76 -29.65
N VAL A 749 -19.44 -2.91 -28.85
CA VAL A 749 -18.07 -2.53 -29.25
C VAL A 749 -17.61 -3.36 -30.44
N ASP A 750 -17.86 -4.67 -30.44
CA ASP A 750 -17.50 -5.61 -31.51
C ASP A 750 -18.07 -5.18 -32.88
N PHE A 751 -19.33 -4.74 -32.91
CA PHE A 751 -19.99 -4.24 -34.11
C PHE A 751 -19.34 -2.97 -34.69
N ILE A 752 -18.90 -2.04 -33.83
CA ILE A 752 -18.33 -0.75 -34.28
C ILE A 752 -16.82 -0.81 -34.54
N VAL A 753 -16.12 -1.87 -34.14
CA VAL A 753 -14.68 -2.09 -34.46
C VAL A 753 -14.47 -3.11 -35.58
N ALA A 754 -15.56 -3.58 -36.19
CA ALA A 754 -15.52 -4.49 -37.32
C ALA A 754 -14.79 -3.89 -38.53
N ASP A 755 -14.14 -4.72 -39.34
CA ASP A 755 -13.35 -4.29 -40.51
C ASP A 755 -14.18 -3.44 -41.50
N SER A 756 -15.50 -3.63 -41.55
CA SER A 756 -16.44 -2.86 -42.38
C SER A 756 -16.59 -1.38 -41.98
N THR A 757 -16.16 -0.99 -40.78
CA THR A 757 -16.26 0.39 -40.25
C THR A 757 -14.98 1.21 -40.43
N THR A 758 -13.92 0.62 -40.99
CA THR A 758 -12.58 1.23 -41.08
C THR A 758 -12.60 2.60 -41.77
N GLU A 759 -13.34 2.74 -42.87
CA GLU A 759 -13.47 4.01 -43.61
C GLU A 759 -14.15 5.10 -42.77
N ALA A 760 -15.22 4.75 -42.04
CA ALA A 760 -15.90 5.68 -41.14
C ALA A 760 -15.00 6.14 -39.99
N TRP A 761 -14.14 5.26 -39.47
CA TRP A 761 -13.14 5.59 -38.45
C TRP A 761 -12.02 6.49 -38.97
N GLU A 762 -11.55 6.30 -40.20
CA GLU A 762 -10.56 7.20 -40.81
C GLU A 762 -11.07 8.63 -40.92
N ASP A 763 -12.37 8.81 -41.19
CA ASP A 763 -13.00 10.12 -41.22
C ASP A 763 -13.24 10.73 -39.84
N LEU A 764 -13.65 9.93 -38.85
CA LEU A 764 -13.80 10.39 -37.46
C LEU A 764 -12.47 10.80 -36.82
N ASN A 765 -11.39 10.10 -37.15
CA ASN A 765 -10.07 10.39 -36.60
C ASN A 765 -9.40 11.64 -37.21
N LYS A 766 -10.03 12.32 -38.18
CA LYS A 766 -9.57 13.62 -38.72
C LYS A 766 -10.05 14.82 -37.89
N GLU A 767 -10.96 14.60 -36.95
CA GLU A 767 -11.51 15.65 -36.08
C GLU A 767 -10.50 16.09 -34.98
N GLU A 768 -10.75 17.24 -34.34
CA GLU A 768 -9.89 17.74 -33.27
C GLU A 768 -9.89 16.82 -32.02
N ILE A 769 -11.00 16.09 -31.78
CA ILE A 769 -11.13 15.09 -30.70
C ILE A 769 -11.17 13.69 -31.32
N LEU A 770 -10.17 12.86 -31.01
CA LEU A 770 -10.05 11.50 -31.52
C LEU A 770 -11.08 10.57 -30.86
N LYS A 771 -12.19 10.28 -31.56
CA LYS A 771 -13.26 9.37 -31.09
C LYS A 771 -12.77 7.94 -30.82
N SER A 772 -11.73 7.47 -31.51
CA SER A 772 -11.13 6.15 -31.28
C SER A 772 -10.47 6.04 -29.90
N SER A 773 -9.81 7.11 -29.45
CA SER A 773 -9.30 7.22 -28.09
C SER A 773 -10.44 7.26 -27.07
N LEU A 774 -11.55 7.93 -27.39
CA LEU A 774 -12.71 7.96 -26.51
C LEU A 774 -13.29 6.55 -26.31
N LEU A 775 -13.42 5.74 -27.37
CA LEU A 775 -13.89 4.36 -27.28
C LEU A 775 -13.02 3.51 -26.35
N LEU A 776 -11.69 3.59 -26.48
CA LEU A 776 -10.78 2.86 -25.59
C LEU A 776 -10.98 3.27 -24.12
N HIS A 777 -11.10 4.57 -23.87
CA HIS A 777 -11.39 5.11 -22.54
C HIS A 777 -12.75 4.61 -22.01
N SER A 778 -13.77 4.48 -22.86
CA SER A 778 -15.07 3.96 -22.47
C SER A 778 -14.98 2.50 -22.02
N VAL A 779 -14.20 1.66 -22.73
CA VAL A 779 -14.03 0.26 -22.32
C VAL A 779 -13.19 0.14 -21.04
N GLU A 780 -12.15 0.98 -20.89
CA GLU A 780 -11.37 1.10 -19.64
C GLU A 780 -12.28 1.44 -18.46
N ASN A 781 -13.11 2.47 -18.56
CA ASN A 781 -14.02 2.89 -17.49
C ASN A 781 -15.06 1.84 -17.16
N PHE A 782 -15.66 1.21 -18.18
CA PHE A 782 -16.64 0.14 -17.94
C PHE A 782 -15.99 -1.01 -17.15
N SER A 783 -14.79 -1.45 -17.54
CA SER A 783 -14.06 -2.52 -16.83
C SER A 783 -13.71 -2.16 -15.39
N LEU A 784 -13.34 -0.89 -15.14
CA LEU A 784 -13.02 -0.36 -13.82
C LEU A 784 -14.24 -0.31 -12.89
N ARG A 785 -15.44 -0.11 -13.45
CA ARG A 785 -16.71 0.07 -12.74
C ARG A 785 -17.50 -1.23 -12.55
N LEU A 786 -16.96 -2.37 -12.98
CA LEU A 786 -17.57 -3.68 -12.76
C LEU A 786 -17.52 -4.09 -11.28
N GLN A 787 -18.70 -4.36 -10.71
CA GLN A 787 -18.87 -4.86 -9.35
C GLN A 787 -19.01 -6.39 -9.36
N PRO A 788 -18.24 -7.12 -8.54
CA PRO A 788 -18.26 -8.58 -8.57
C PRO A 788 -19.59 -9.11 -8.05
N VAL A 789 -20.21 -10.03 -8.79
CA VAL A 789 -21.39 -10.76 -8.33
C VAL A 789 -20.91 -12.08 -7.73
N ASN A 790 -21.32 -12.37 -6.50
CA ASN A 790 -20.87 -13.57 -5.76
C ASN A 790 -19.34 -13.73 -5.71
N ASN A 791 -18.60 -12.63 -5.55
CA ASN A 791 -17.12 -12.58 -5.56
C ASN A 791 -16.48 -13.11 -6.86
N THR A 792 -17.17 -13.01 -7.99
CA THR A 792 -16.67 -13.48 -9.29
C THR A 792 -16.86 -12.44 -10.40
N ILE A 793 -15.99 -12.52 -11.41
CA ILE A 793 -16.11 -11.80 -12.68
C ILE A 793 -16.09 -12.88 -13.78
N PRO A 794 -17.22 -13.14 -14.47
CA PRO A 794 -17.27 -14.21 -15.47
C PRO A 794 -16.40 -13.87 -16.68
N PRO A 795 -15.69 -14.85 -17.28
CA PRO A 795 -14.99 -14.63 -18.53
C PRO A 795 -16.01 -14.51 -19.67
N VAL A 796 -15.94 -13.43 -20.44
CA VAL A 796 -16.89 -13.14 -21.54
C VAL A 796 -16.09 -12.87 -22.81
N SER A 797 -16.53 -13.46 -23.93
CA SER A 797 -15.86 -13.34 -25.23
C SER A 797 -16.83 -12.88 -26.31
N ALA A 798 -16.47 -11.81 -27.02
CA ALA A 798 -17.03 -11.40 -28.30
C ALA A 798 -16.07 -11.82 -29.44
N ASN A 799 -16.32 -11.42 -30.70
CA ASN A 799 -15.45 -11.85 -31.80
C ASN A 799 -14.08 -11.18 -31.73
N THR A 800 -14.03 -9.88 -31.45
CA THR A 800 -12.80 -9.08 -31.42
C THR A 800 -12.35 -8.68 -30.01
N LEU A 801 -13.18 -8.95 -28.99
CA LEU A 801 -12.88 -8.64 -27.58
C LEU A 801 -12.99 -9.87 -26.68
N GLN A 802 -12.14 -9.96 -25.66
CA GLN A 802 -12.27 -10.93 -24.57
C GLN A 802 -12.01 -10.26 -23.22
N LEU A 803 -12.91 -10.46 -22.26
CA LEU A 803 -12.79 -9.95 -20.91
C LEU A 803 -12.64 -11.10 -19.94
N GLN A 804 -11.64 -11.01 -19.06
CA GLN A 804 -11.45 -11.93 -17.93
C GLN A 804 -11.06 -11.13 -16.69
N GLY A 805 -11.44 -11.59 -15.51
CA GLY A 805 -11.08 -10.91 -14.27
C GLY A 805 -11.18 -11.82 -13.05
N ILE A 806 -10.83 -11.27 -11.89
CA ILE A 806 -11.00 -11.88 -10.57
C ILE A 806 -11.44 -10.83 -9.56
N ALA A 807 -12.06 -11.27 -8.46
CA ALA A 807 -12.27 -10.46 -7.27
C ALA A 807 -11.29 -10.87 -6.16
N VAL A 808 -10.71 -9.88 -5.48
CA VAL A 808 -9.79 -10.06 -4.37
C VAL A 808 -10.58 -10.46 -3.13
N THR A 809 -10.25 -11.63 -2.57
CA THR A 809 -10.87 -12.20 -1.35
C THR A 809 -9.80 -12.39 -0.26
N GLU A 810 -10.22 -12.65 0.98
CA GLU A 810 -9.30 -12.80 2.13
C GLU A 810 -8.18 -13.84 1.93
N ASN A 811 -8.40 -14.86 1.09
CA ASN A 811 -7.44 -15.94 0.82
C ASN A 811 -6.84 -15.87 -0.60
N SER A 812 -6.80 -14.70 -1.23
CA SER A 812 -6.28 -14.53 -2.60
C SER A 812 -4.74 -14.56 -2.67
N ASN A 813 -4.15 -15.72 -2.37
CA ASN A 813 -2.71 -16.00 -2.48
C ASN A 813 -2.30 -16.48 -3.90
N THR A 814 -3.10 -16.18 -4.92
CA THR A 814 -2.88 -16.66 -6.28
C THR A 814 -2.47 -15.51 -7.19
N GLU A 815 -1.40 -15.71 -7.96
CA GLU A 815 -1.04 -14.80 -9.05
C GLU A 815 -2.21 -14.62 -10.04
N TYR A 816 -2.36 -13.41 -10.55
CA TYR A 816 -3.29 -13.16 -11.66
C TYR A 816 -2.57 -13.54 -12.95
N ASN A 817 -2.89 -14.71 -13.48
CA ASN A 817 -2.30 -15.27 -14.69
C ASN A 817 -3.42 -15.59 -15.69
N LYS A 818 -3.59 -14.74 -16.71
CA LYS A 818 -4.66 -14.85 -17.70
C LYS A 818 -4.09 -14.83 -19.11
N SER A 819 -4.54 -15.79 -19.92
CA SER A 819 -4.18 -15.91 -21.33
C SER A 819 -5.38 -15.56 -22.20
N PHE A 820 -5.14 -14.76 -23.23
CA PHE A 820 -6.12 -14.31 -24.20
C PHE A 820 -5.70 -14.75 -25.59
N ARG A 821 -6.68 -15.15 -26.41
CA ARG A 821 -6.43 -15.66 -27.77
C ARG A 821 -7.42 -15.07 -28.75
N SER A 822 -6.91 -14.42 -29.78
CA SER A 822 -7.73 -13.90 -30.89
C SER A 822 -8.16 -14.99 -31.88
N ILE A 823 -9.15 -14.70 -32.72
CA ILE A 823 -9.59 -15.57 -33.83
C ILE A 823 -8.44 -15.85 -34.82
N GLU A 824 -7.53 -14.88 -35.00
CA GLU A 824 -6.34 -15.00 -35.87
C GLU A 824 -5.20 -15.80 -35.20
N ASN A 825 -5.47 -16.53 -34.10
CA ASN A 825 -4.51 -17.30 -33.30
C ASN A 825 -3.37 -16.50 -32.64
N LEU A 826 -3.44 -15.17 -32.65
CA LEU A 826 -2.54 -14.31 -31.88
C LEU A 826 -2.86 -14.39 -30.38
N THR A 827 -1.86 -14.46 -29.52
CA THR A 827 -2.03 -14.56 -28.05
C THR A 827 -1.42 -13.39 -27.30
N VAL A 828 -2.00 -13.08 -26.14
CA VAL A 828 -1.40 -12.20 -25.13
C VAL A 828 -1.65 -12.77 -23.74
N ASP A 829 -0.60 -12.86 -22.94
CA ASP A 829 -0.68 -13.31 -21.55
C ASP A 829 -0.43 -12.15 -20.59
N VAL A 830 -1.19 -12.08 -19.51
CA VAL A 830 -1.06 -11.05 -18.46
C VAL A 830 -0.75 -11.72 -17.13
N LEU A 831 0.32 -11.26 -16.49
CA LEU A 831 0.80 -11.75 -15.20
C LEU A 831 0.95 -10.59 -14.20
N ILE A 832 0.26 -10.70 -13.06
CA ILE A 832 0.44 -9.84 -11.88
C ILE A 832 0.81 -10.73 -10.70
N GLY A 833 1.92 -10.42 -10.05
CA GLY A 833 2.45 -11.21 -8.94
C GLY A 833 1.58 -11.12 -7.68
N GLU A 834 1.65 -12.16 -6.85
CA GLU A 834 0.92 -12.24 -5.57
C GLU A 834 1.21 -11.04 -4.64
N THR A 835 2.45 -10.56 -4.63
CA THR A 835 2.85 -9.40 -3.80
C THR A 835 2.08 -8.13 -4.11
N GLU A 836 1.70 -7.90 -5.37
CA GLU A 836 0.87 -6.75 -5.75
C GLU A 836 -0.59 -6.95 -5.35
N ILE A 837 -1.11 -8.18 -5.48
CA ILE A 837 -2.50 -8.52 -5.14
C ILE A 837 -2.75 -8.42 -3.62
N GLN A 838 -1.80 -8.86 -2.80
CA GLN A 838 -1.87 -8.75 -1.33
C GLN A 838 -1.96 -7.29 -0.84
N THR A 839 -1.57 -6.31 -1.65
CA THR A 839 -1.71 -4.88 -1.30
C THR A 839 -3.13 -4.33 -1.53
N LEU A 840 -4.00 -5.08 -2.21
CA LEU A 840 -5.34 -4.63 -2.56
C LEU A 840 -6.32 -4.84 -1.41
N THR A 841 -7.34 -3.96 -1.34
CA THR A 841 -8.43 -4.08 -0.39
C THR A 841 -9.35 -5.26 -0.73
N GLN A 842 -10.03 -5.80 0.27
CA GLN A 842 -11.08 -6.81 0.04
C GLN A 842 -12.14 -6.27 -0.93
N ASN A 843 -12.65 -7.13 -1.81
CA ASN A 843 -13.61 -6.82 -2.88
C ASN A 843 -13.07 -5.96 -4.03
N SER A 844 -11.77 -5.62 -4.05
CA SER A 844 -11.16 -5.07 -5.26
C SER A 844 -11.24 -6.06 -6.42
N THR A 845 -11.38 -5.58 -7.64
CA THR A 845 -11.46 -6.38 -8.86
C THR A 845 -10.25 -6.10 -9.73
N ILE A 846 -9.73 -7.13 -10.38
CA ILE A 846 -8.72 -7.03 -11.43
C ILE A 846 -9.38 -7.53 -12.70
N VAL A 847 -9.50 -6.67 -13.70
CA VAL A 847 -10.17 -6.99 -14.97
C VAL A 847 -9.21 -6.70 -16.11
N SER A 848 -9.10 -7.62 -17.06
CA SER A 848 -8.35 -7.40 -18.30
C SER A 848 -9.21 -7.63 -19.53
N VAL A 849 -9.10 -6.72 -20.49
CA VAL A 849 -9.86 -6.72 -21.74
C VAL A 849 -8.89 -6.73 -22.93
N MET A 850 -8.89 -7.81 -23.68
CA MET A 850 -8.11 -7.97 -24.91
C MET A 850 -8.92 -7.47 -26.11
N TYR A 851 -8.24 -6.79 -27.04
CA TYR A 851 -8.79 -6.35 -28.33
C TYR A 851 -7.91 -6.84 -29.47
N SER A 852 -8.52 -7.42 -30.50
CA SER A 852 -7.82 -7.88 -31.70
C SER A 852 -7.80 -6.86 -32.85
N LYS A 853 -8.79 -5.95 -32.90
CA LYS A 853 -8.97 -4.99 -34.01
C LYS A 853 -8.84 -3.52 -33.60
N LEU A 854 -9.18 -3.15 -32.36
CA LEU A 854 -9.19 -1.75 -31.90
C LEU A 854 -7.81 -1.06 -32.05
N GLY A 855 -6.72 -1.79 -31.84
CA GLY A 855 -5.36 -1.26 -32.03
C GLY A 855 -5.08 -0.74 -33.44
N HIS A 856 -5.80 -1.23 -34.46
CA HIS A 856 -5.65 -0.75 -35.83
C HIS A 856 -6.38 0.57 -36.11
N ILE A 857 -7.44 0.88 -35.36
CA ILE A 857 -8.27 2.09 -35.47
C ILE A 857 -7.63 3.28 -34.75
N LEU A 858 -6.79 3.01 -33.75
CA LEU A 858 -6.05 4.05 -33.03
C LEU A 858 -5.01 4.73 -33.95
N PRO A 859 -4.89 6.08 -33.92
CA PRO A 859 -3.90 6.82 -34.69
C PRO A 859 -2.46 6.32 -34.45
N ARG A 860 -1.66 6.33 -35.51
CA ARG A 860 -0.28 5.80 -35.50
C ARG A 860 0.72 6.90 -35.85
N ASN A 861 1.91 6.82 -35.26
CA ASN A 861 3.06 7.61 -35.67
C ASN A 861 3.83 6.81 -36.73
N GLU A 862 3.74 7.20 -38.01
CA GLU A 862 4.58 6.60 -39.07
C GLU A 862 6.08 6.85 -38.74
N PRO A 863 6.94 5.80 -38.70
CA PRO A 863 6.84 4.52 -39.43
C PRO A 863 6.53 3.25 -38.58
N GLU A 864 6.06 3.38 -37.34
CA GLU A 864 5.87 2.23 -36.43
C GLU A 864 4.47 1.61 -36.57
N TYR A 865 4.38 0.26 -36.56
CA TYR A 865 3.13 -0.48 -36.69
C TYR A 865 2.79 -1.26 -35.42
N VAL A 866 1.52 -1.25 -35.02
CA VAL A 866 0.98 -2.14 -33.99
C VAL A 866 1.09 -3.59 -34.48
N ASN A 867 1.91 -4.39 -33.80
CA ASN A 867 2.25 -5.76 -34.20
C ASN A 867 1.83 -6.82 -33.17
N GLY A 868 0.96 -6.46 -32.24
CA GLY A 868 0.40 -7.36 -31.24
C GLY A 868 -1.04 -7.01 -30.92
N LEU A 869 -1.64 -7.78 -30.01
CA LEU A 869 -2.96 -7.45 -29.46
C LEU A 869 -2.88 -6.18 -28.60
N LEU A 870 -4.01 -5.53 -28.40
CA LEU A 870 -4.17 -4.48 -27.39
C LEU A 870 -4.76 -5.13 -26.14
N ILE A 871 -4.25 -4.81 -24.96
CA ILE A 871 -4.74 -5.34 -23.69
C ILE A 871 -4.88 -4.21 -22.68
N THR A 872 -6.07 -4.03 -22.14
CA THR A 872 -6.35 -3.14 -21.02
C THR A 872 -6.34 -3.95 -19.73
N THR A 873 -5.73 -3.45 -18.67
CA THR A 873 -5.90 -4.01 -17.32
C THR A 873 -6.26 -2.91 -16.33
N THR A 874 -7.36 -3.10 -15.59
CA THR A 874 -7.87 -2.15 -14.60
C THR A 874 -8.01 -2.79 -13.23
N VAL A 875 -7.89 -1.96 -12.18
CA VAL A 875 -8.06 -2.37 -10.79
C VAL A 875 -8.95 -1.36 -10.07
N SER A 876 -10.01 -1.82 -9.39
CA SER A 876 -11.00 -0.94 -8.75
C SER A 876 -10.55 -0.27 -7.44
N SER A 877 -9.25 -0.30 -7.13
CA SER A 877 -8.66 0.33 -5.94
C SER A 877 -8.13 1.73 -6.23
N ASN A 878 -8.42 2.70 -5.34
CA ASN A 878 -7.96 4.08 -5.48
C ASN A 878 -6.51 4.24 -5.00
N ARG A 879 -5.55 3.76 -5.80
CA ARG A 879 -4.12 3.87 -5.50
C ARG A 879 -3.43 4.83 -6.47
N SER A 880 -2.54 5.67 -5.93
CA SER A 880 -1.70 6.60 -6.71
C SER A 880 -0.27 6.09 -6.94
N GLN A 881 0.02 4.84 -6.57
CA GLN A 881 1.37 4.24 -6.59
C GLN A 881 1.63 3.41 -7.86
N LYS A 882 2.92 3.17 -8.13
CA LYS A 882 3.40 2.27 -9.18
C LYS A 882 2.85 0.85 -8.94
N PHE A 883 2.47 0.17 -10.02
CA PHE A 883 1.87 -1.17 -10.00
C PHE A 883 2.54 -2.02 -11.07
N ASP A 884 3.26 -3.06 -10.68
CA ASP A 884 4.04 -3.86 -11.62
C ASP A 884 3.18 -4.92 -12.33
N ILE A 885 3.22 -4.90 -13.66
CA ILE A 885 2.49 -5.83 -14.54
C ILE A 885 3.42 -6.35 -15.63
N LYS A 886 3.32 -7.65 -15.91
CA LYS A 886 4.08 -8.30 -16.98
C LYS A 886 3.12 -8.83 -18.03
N MET A 887 3.47 -8.64 -19.29
CA MET A 887 2.70 -9.14 -20.42
C MET A 887 3.58 -9.84 -21.43
N THR A 888 3.03 -10.85 -22.09
CA THR A 888 3.72 -11.56 -23.17
C THR A 888 2.87 -11.46 -24.43
N PHE A 889 3.35 -10.74 -25.43
CA PHE A 889 2.64 -10.56 -26.72
C PHE A 889 3.23 -11.47 -27.79
N ALA A 890 2.39 -12.21 -28.50
CA ALA A 890 2.77 -12.85 -29.75
C ALA A 890 2.87 -11.81 -30.88
N LYS A 891 3.86 -11.94 -31.75
CA LYS A 891 4.06 -11.05 -32.91
C LYS A 891 3.12 -11.44 -34.05
N LYS A 892 2.35 -10.48 -34.56
CA LYS A 892 1.47 -10.67 -35.73
C LYS A 892 2.27 -10.86 -37.01
N ASN A 893 3.29 -10.03 -37.21
CA ASN A 893 4.20 -10.06 -38.35
C ASN A 893 5.63 -10.26 -37.83
N LEU A 894 6.17 -11.47 -38.04
CA LEU A 894 7.53 -11.87 -37.63
C LEU A 894 8.64 -11.16 -38.43
N SER A 895 8.29 -10.50 -39.54
CA SER A 895 9.24 -9.72 -40.35
C SER A 895 9.55 -8.34 -39.76
N LEU A 896 8.73 -7.83 -38.84
CA LEU A 896 9.01 -6.56 -38.15
C LEU A 896 10.07 -6.79 -37.05
N LYS A 897 10.89 -5.76 -36.77
CA LYS A 897 11.98 -5.79 -35.77
C LYS A 897 11.86 -4.60 -34.81
N MET A 898 12.72 -4.57 -33.78
CA MET A 898 12.76 -3.53 -32.74
C MET A 898 11.43 -3.38 -31.98
N PRO A 899 11.05 -4.36 -31.14
CA PRO A 899 9.82 -4.27 -30.39
C PRO A 899 9.90 -3.21 -29.29
N GLN A 900 8.91 -2.34 -29.27
CA GLN A 900 8.64 -1.40 -28.18
C GLN A 900 7.37 -1.82 -27.46
N CYS A 901 7.43 -1.91 -26.13
CA CYS A 901 6.25 -2.03 -25.28
C CYS A 901 5.69 -0.63 -25.06
N VAL A 902 4.47 -0.41 -25.53
CA VAL A 902 3.80 0.89 -25.47
C VAL A 902 2.50 0.80 -24.71
N PHE A 903 2.04 1.95 -24.23
CA PHE A 903 0.70 2.13 -23.72
C PHE A 903 0.02 3.34 -24.36
N TRP A 904 -1.30 3.37 -24.35
CA TRP A 904 -2.07 4.51 -24.83
C TRP A 904 -2.16 5.60 -23.75
N ASN A 905 -1.52 6.75 -23.97
CA ASN A 905 -1.51 7.88 -23.07
C ASN A 905 -2.53 8.94 -23.49
N PHE A 906 -3.68 8.97 -22.80
CA PHE A 906 -4.78 9.92 -23.07
C PHE A 906 -4.41 11.40 -22.93
N LYS A 907 -3.28 11.77 -22.30
CA LYS A 907 -2.88 13.17 -22.09
C LYS A 907 -2.12 13.77 -23.28
N LEU A 908 -1.61 12.95 -24.19
CA LEU A 908 -0.88 13.43 -25.37
C LEU A 908 -1.84 14.09 -26.38
N ASN A 909 -1.28 14.85 -27.33
CA ASN A 909 -2.02 15.46 -28.44
C ASN A 909 -3.25 16.30 -28.01
N LYS A 910 -3.08 17.25 -27.07
CA LYS A 910 -4.16 18.07 -26.51
C LYS A 910 -5.33 17.25 -25.91
N HIS A 911 -5.02 16.16 -25.20
CA HIS A 911 -6.01 15.17 -24.70
C HIS A 911 -6.65 14.29 -25.78
N GLY A 912 -6.08 14.25 -26.99
CA GLY A 912 -6.49 13.34 -28.07
C GLY A 912 -5.91 11.93 -27.95
N GLY A 913 -4.91 11.71 -27.09
CA GLY A 913 -4.27 10.42 -26.89
C GLY A 913 -3.10 10.13 -27.85
N GLY A 914 -2.26 9.17 -27.49
CA GLY A 914 -1.15 8.70 -28.32
C GLY A 914 -0.34 7.57 -27.66
N TRP A 915 0.40 6.82 -28.46
CA TRP A 915 1.28 5.76 -27.96
C TRP A 915 2.51 6.32 -27.23
N ASP A 916 2.83 5.74 -26.08
CA ASP A 916 3.91 6.16 -25.19
C ASP A 916 4.65 4.94 -24.62
N THR A 917 5.96 5.05 -24.36
CA THR A 917 6.83 3.99 -23.84
C THR A 917 7.20 4.16 -22.37
N HIS A 918 6.86 5.30 -21.74
CA HIS A 918 7.28 5.59 -20.36
C HIS A 918 6.83 4.52 -19.35
N GLY A 919 7.80 4.02 -18.57
CA GLY A 919 7.53 3.04 -17.52
C GLY A 919 7.38 1.59 -17.99
N CYS A 920 7.61 1.32 -19.28
CA CYS A 920 7.57 -0.03 -19.87
C CYS A 920 8.93 -0.43 -20.47
N MET A 921 9.32 -1.69 -20.30
CA MET A 921 10.56 -2.26 -20.84
C MET A 921 10.29 -3.51 -21.68
N PRO A 922 10.72 -3.55 -22.96
CA PRO A 922 10.58 -4.71 -23.83
C PRO A 922 11.74 -5.70 -23.68
N THR A 923 11.44 -6.99 -23.82
CA THR A 923 12.42 -8.07 -24.00
C THR A 923 11.93 -9.00 -25.11
N GLU A 924 12.68 -9.13 -26.19
CA GLU A 924 12.32 -9.97 -27.33
C GLU A 924 12.88 -11.38 -27.18
N VAL A 925 12.03 -12.40 -27.33
CA VAL A 925 12.45 -13.82 -27.33
C VAL A 925 11.69 -14.53 -28.45
N GLU A 926 12.41 -14.99 -29.48
CA GLU A 926 11.85 -15.70 -30.63
C GLU A 926 10.65 -14.98 -31.27
N ASP A 927 9.45 -15.54 -31.15
CA ASP A 927 8.19 -15.04 -31.73
C ASP A 927 7.38 -14.18 -30.74
N TYR A 928 7.88 -14.00 -29.52
CA TYR A 928 7.21 -13.29 -28.43
C TYR A 928 7.97 -12.03 -27.98
N VAL A 929 7.22 -11.10 -27.40
CA VAL A 929 7.73 -9.89 -26.76
C VAL A 929 7.22 -9.86 -25.33
N PHE A 930 8.15 -9.90 -24.38
CA PHE A 930 7.87 -9.74 -22.95
C PHE A 930 7.95 -8.26 -22.59
N CYS A 931 6.86 -7.72 -22.05
CA CYS A 931 6.74 -6.36 -21.57
C CYS A 931 6.66 -6.34 -20.05
N SER A 932 7.49 -5.53 -19.40
CA SER A 932 7.39 -5.24 -17.97
C SER A 932 7.08 -3.76 -17.78
N CYS A 933 5.91 -3.45 -17.22
CA CYS A 933 5.44 -2.08 -16.99
C CYS A 933 5.13 -1.83 -15.52
N ASN A 934 5.20 -0.57 -15.07
CA ASN A 934 5.00 -0.17 -13.66
C ASN A 934 3.71 0.64 -13.40
N HIS A 935 2.73 0.53 -14.29
CA HIS A 935 1.41 1.15 -14.20
C HIS A 935 0.36 0.27 -14.87
N LEU A 936 -0.92 0.62 -14.70
CA LEU A 936 -2.07 -0.06 -15.30
C LEU A 936 -2.74 0.88 -16.31
N THR A 937 -2.70 0.51 -17.58
CA THR A 937 -3.25 1.26 -18.72
C THR A 937 -3.64 0.27 -19.84
N SER A 938 -3.77 0.76 -21.08
CA SER A 938 -3.95 -0.06 -22.28
C SER A 938 -2.65 -0.24 -23.05
N PHE A 939 -2.16 -1.47 -23.14
CA PHE A 939 -0.84 -1.83 -23.64
C PHE A 939 -0.87 -2.54 -24.99
N SER A 940 0.16 -2.34 -25.79
CA SER A 940 0.42 -3.13 -27.00
C SER A 940 1.91 -3.11 -27.35
N ILE A 941 2.28 -3.70 -28.48
CA ILE A 941 3.63 -3.67 -29.03
C ILE A 941 3.66 -2.95 -30.38
N LEU A 942 4.56 -1.97 -30.50
CA LEU A 942 4.92 -1.34 -31.77
C LEU A 942 6.20 -1.98 -32.30
N MET A 943 6.23 -2.25 -33.60
CA MET A 943 7.42 -2.76 -34.29
C MET A 943 7.58 -2.04 -35.62
N SER A 944 8.83 -1.90 -36.06
CA SER A 944 9.15 -1.27 -37.35
C SER A 944 9.40 -2.35 -38.41
N PRO A 945 9.00 -2.13 -39.69
CA PRO A 945 9.56 -2.90 -40.79
C PRO A 945 11.07 -2.70 -40.78
N ASP A 946 11.82 -3.71 -41.21
CA ASP A 946 13.28 -3.78 -41.23
C ASP A 946 13.94 -2.48 -41.75
N GLN A 947 14.03 -1.46 -40.89
CA GLN A 947 15.23 -0.66 -40.80
C GLN A 947 16.17 -1.58 -40.10
N SER A 948 16.83 -2.41 -40.90
CA SER A 948 18.03 -3.11 -40.49
C SER A 948 18.87 -2.19 -39.58
N PRO A 949 19.65 -2.72 -38.63
CA PRO A 949 20.69 -1.95 -37.94
C PRO A 949 21.81 -1.54 -38.92
N GLN A 950 21.47 -0.99 -40.09
CA GLN A 950 22.32 -0.48 -41.14
C GLN A 950 22.55 1.03 -41.02
N VAL A 951 22.14 1.66 -39.92
CA VAL A 951 22.64 3.00 -39.59
C VAL A 951 24.14 2.94 -39.24
N ILE A 952 24.64 1.78 -38.79
CA ILE A 952 26.02 1.65 -38.33
C ILE A 952 27.05 1.77 -39.48
N PHE A 953 26.83 1.15 -40.65
CA PHE A 953 27.86 1.09 -41.70
C PHE A 953 28.00 2.39 -42.52
N GLU A 954 26.90 3.11 -42.75
CA GLU A 954 26.90 4.36 -43.51
C GLU A 954 27.41 5.55 -42.68
N ASP A 955 27.11 5.55 -41.38
CA ASP A 955 27.64 6.53 -40.45
C ASP A 955 29.14 6.34 -40.21
N TYR A 956 29.64 5.11 -40.10
CA TYR A 956 31.10 4.87 -39.99
C TYR A 956 31.89 5.35 -41.22
N ILE A 957 31.37 5.11 -42.43
CA ILE A 957 32.01 5.63 -43.67
C ILE A 957 32.02 7.17 -43.65
N THR A 958 30.93 7.78 -43.19
CA THR A 958 30.79 9.24 -43.12
C THR A 958 31.71 9.84 -42.04
N TYR A 959 31.79 9.26 -40.84
CA TYR A 959 32.64 9.72 -39.74
C TYR A 959 34.14 9.55 -40.04
N ILE A 960 34.56 8.38 -40.51
CA ILE A 960 35.96 8.12 -40.89
C ILE A 960 36.37 9.03 -42.06
N GLY A 961 35.47 9.17 -43.03
CA GLY A 961 35.63 10.06 -44.17
C GLY A 961 35.79 11.54 -43.79
N LEU A 962 34.87 12.06 -42.98
CA LEU A 962 34.92 13.44 -42.48
C LEU A 962 36.16 13.71 -41.64
N ALA A 963 36.59 12.77 -40.80
CA ALA A 963 37.83 12.90 -40.04
C ALA A 963 39.05 13.06 -40.96
N ILE A 964 39.15 12.22 -42.00
CA ILE A 964 40.22 12.32 -43.03
C ILE A 964 40.12 13.65 -43.78
N SER A 965 38.92 14.10 -44.14
CA SER A 965 38.68 15.40 -44.79
C SER A 965 39.19 16.56 -43.94
N ILE A 966 38.79 16.63 -42.67
CA ILE A 966 39.16 17.69 -41.73
C ILE A 966 40.69 17.72 -41.51
N LEU A 967 41.31 16.56 -41.24
CA LEU A 967 42.76 16.44 -41.10
C LEU A 967 43.49 16.96 -42.35
N SER A 968 42.98 16.60 -43.54
CA SER A 968 43.56 17.03 -44.82
C SER A 968 43.39 18.53 -45.07
N LEU A 969 42.24 19.11 -44.70
CA LEU A 969 41.96 20.54 -44.83
C LEU A 969 42.81 21.37 -43.88
N VAL A 970 42.98 20.93 -42.63
CA VAL A 970 43.89 21.56 -41.66
C VAL A 970 45.33 21.52 -42.18
N ALA A 971 45.80 20.37 -42.67
CA ALA A 971 47.11 20.27 -43.31
C ALA A 971 47.25 21.20 -44.52
N CYS A 972 46.20 21.32 -45.35
CA CYS A 972 46.15 22.20 -46.52
C CYS A 972 46.30 23.68 -46.12
N ILE A 973 45.54 24.14 -45.13
CA ILE A 973 45.61 25.51 -44.60
C ILE A 973 46.99 25.80 -44.01
N ILE A 974 47.57 24.85 -43.26
CA ILE A 974 48.92 24.98 -42.70
C ILE A 974 49.97 25.11 -43.82
N ILE A 975 49.93 24.23 -44.83
CA ILE A 975 50.88 24.25 -45.95
C ILE A 975 50.77 25.55 -46.74
N GLU A 976 49.54 25.99 -47.08
CA GLU A 976 49.30 27.26 -47.77
C GLU A 976 49.80 28.45 -46.97
N SER A 977 49.58 28.46 -45.64
CA SER A 977 50.08 29.51 -44.74
C SER A 977 51.61 29.54 -44.67
N LEU A 978 52.25 28.36 -44.62
CA LEU A 978 53.72 28.24 -44.56
C LEU A 978 54.40 28.69 -45.85
N VAL A 979 53.77 28.45 -46.99
CA VAL A 979 54.33 28.69 -48.33
C VAL A 979 53.86 30.04 -48.92
N TRP A 980 52.94 30.73 -48.24
CA TRP A 980 52.31 31.98 -48.66
C TRP A 980 53.29 33.02 -49.22
N LYS A 981 54.34 33.37 -48.46
CA LYS A 981 55.32 34.40 -48.85
C LYS A 981 56.13 34.03 -50.10
N TYR A 982 56.32 32.74 -50.36
CA TYR A 982 57.14 32.24 -51.47
C TYR A 982 56.34 32.10 -52.78
N VAL A 983 55.08 31.69 -52.69
CA VAL A 983 54.28 31.34 -53.89
C VAL A 983 53.35 32.48 -54.35
N THR A 984 53.10 33.50 -53.52
CA THR A 984 52.18 34.61 -53.85
C THR A 984 52.83 35.85 -54.49
N ASN A 985 54.05 35.73 -55.05
CA ASN A 985 54.78 36.85 -55.65
C ASN A 985 54.05 37.50 -56.86
N ASN A 986 53.35 36.68 -57.66
CA ASN A 986 52.58 37.15 -58.82
C ASN A 986 51.12 37.39 -58.44
N THR A 987 50.49 38.44 -58.99
CA THR A 987 49.06 38.79 -58.78
C THR A 987 48.12 37.61 -58.98
N THR A 988 48.26 36.88 -60.10
CA THR A 988 47.44 35.71 -60.43
C THR A 988 47.67 34.54 -59.46
N SER A 989 48.91 34.35 -59.00
CA SER A 989 49.24 33.31 -58.02
C SER A 989 48.64 33.67 -56.67
N TYR A 990 48.82 34.91 -56.22
CA TYR A 990 48.25 35.45 -55.00
C TYR A 990 46.73 35.20 -54.93
N MET A 991 45.98 35.56 -55.97
CA MET A 991 44.52 35.39 -55.97
C MET A 991 44.07 33.93 -56.00
N ARG A 992 44.79 33.07 -56.73
CA ARG A 992 44.53 31.63 -56.75
C ARG A 992 44.69 31.01 -55.36
N HIS A 993 45.76 31.35 -54.63
CA HIS A 993 45.99 30.85 -53.27
C HIS A 993 45.01 31.45 -52.26
N VAL A 994 44.56 32.70 -52.44
CA VAL A 994 43.44 33.28 -51.65
C VAL A 994 42.16 32.48 -51.85
N CYS A 995 41.76 32.18 -53.09
CA CYS A 995 40.56 31.38 -53.33
C CYS A 995 40.69 29.96 -52.76
N MET A 996 41.83 29.30 -52.95
CA MET A 996 42.09 27.97 -52.37
C MET A 996 42.00 27.95 -50.84
N LEU A 997 42.60 28.94 -50.17
CA LEU A 997 42.53 29.09 -48.72
C LEU A 997 41.09 29.29 -48.23
N ASN A 998 40.29 30.12 -48.92
CA ASN A 998 38.90 30.37 -48.55
C ASN A 998 37.97 29.18 -48.88
N ILE A 999 38.25 28.41 -49.94
CA ILE A 999 37.57 27.13 -50.23
C ILE A 999 37.84 26.15 -49.09
N ALA A 1000 39.11 25.96 -48.71
CA ALA A 1000 39.50 25.06 -47.63
C ALA A 1000 38.92 25.48 -46.26
N THR A 1001 38.95 26.79 -45.96
CA THR A 1001 38.42 27.34 -44.71
C THR A 1001 36.89 27.19 -44.64
N SER A 1002 36.18 27.50 -45.72
CA SER A 1002 34.72 27.38 -45.75
C SER A 1002 34.26 25.92 -45.63
N LEU A 1003 34.95 24.99 -46.30
CA LEU A 1003 34.65 23.56 -46.19
C LEU A 1003 34.96 23.01 -44.78
N LEU A 1004 36.06 23.44 -44.16
CA LEU A 1004 36.39 23.05 -42.79
C LEU A 1004 35.32 23.47 -41.78
N ILE A 1005 34.80 24.71 -41.90
CA ILE A 1005 33.73 25.19 -41.01
C ILE A 1005 32.43 24.41 -41.24
N ALA A 1006 32.10 24.09 -42.49
CA ALA A 1006 30.93 23.27 -42.82
C ALA A 1006 31.04 21.85 -42.23
N ASP A 1007 32.19 21.18 -42.37
CA ASP A 1007 32.43 19.83 -41.86
C ASP A 1007 32.39 19.78 -40.32
N ILE A 1008 32.89 20.82 -39.62
CA ILE A 1008 32.79 20.93 -38.15
C ILE A 1008 31.33 21.03 -37.69
N TRP A 1009 30.53 21.90 -38.31
CA TRP A 1009 29.11 22.03 -37.96
C TRP A 1009 28.29 20.81 -38.35
N PHE A 1010 28.69 20.06 -39.38
CA PHE A 1010 28.11 18.79 -39.75
C PHE A 1010 28.36 17.72 -38.67
N ILE A 1011 29.58 17.64 -38.13
CA ILE A 1011 29.89 16.75 -36.99
C ILE A 1011 29.13 17.15 -35.73
N VAL A 1012 29.04 18.45 -35.42
CA VAL A 1012 28.25 18.95 -34.27
C VAL A 1012 26.77 18.56 -34.42
N THR A 1013 26.23 18.62 -35.64
CA THR A 1013 24.87 18.16 -35.92
C THR A 1013 24.71 16.66 -35.69
N ALA A 1014 25.66 15.86 -36.15
CA ALA A 1014 25.63 14.41 -36.00
C ALA A 1014 25.80 13.95 -34.54
N SER A 1015 26.66 14.60 -33.76
CA SER A 1015 26.88 14.25 -32.35
C SER A 1015 25.75 14.65 -31.41
N ILE A 1016 25.01 15.72 -31.74
CA ILE A 1016 23.84 16.15 -30.95
C ILE A 1016 22.63 15.23 -31.21
N ASN A 1017 22.57 14.55 -32.35
CA ASN A 1017 21.47 13.66 -32.72
C ASN A 1017 21.50 12.31 -31.95
N ASP A 1018 22.65 11.92 -31.40
CA ASP A 1018 22.85 10.64 -30.68
C ASP A 1018 22.49 10.68 -29.18
N GLN A 1019 22.30 11.86 -28.58
CA GLN A 1019 21.82 11.97 -27.21
C GLN A 1019 20.31 12.20 -27.21
N ASN A 1020 19.54 11.19 -26.80
CA ASN A 1020 18.08 11.17 -26.58
C ASN A 1020 17.59 12.24 -25.59
N GLN A 1021 17.77 13.52 -25.93
CA GLN A 1021 17.34 14.66 -25.14
C GLN A 1021 16.61 15.64 -26.05
N GLN A 1022 15.33 15.87 -25.74
CA GLN A 1022 14.44 16.83 -26.39
C GLN A 1022 15.19 18.15 -26.69
N MET A 1023 15.54 18.35 -27.96
CA MET A 1023 16.48 19.37 -28.38
C MET A 1023 15.95 20.80 -28.17
N SER A 1024 16.82 21.75 -27.80
CA SER A 1024 16.50 23.16 -27.97
C SER A 1024 16.47 23.50 -29.48
N ARG A 1025 15.28 23.77 -30.01
CA ARG A 1025 15.01 24.08 -31.44
C ARG A 1025 15.91 25.21 -31.99
N GLY A 1026 16.46 26.06 -31.12
CA GLY A 1026 17.42 27.10 -31.46
C GLY A 1026 18.77 26.56 -31.96
N ILE A 1027 19.38 25.58 -31.28
CA ILE A 1027 20.71 25.07 -31.63
C ILE A 1027 20.69 24.39 -33.01
N CYS A 1028 19.64 23.62 -33.29
CA CYS A 1028 19.42 22.96 -34.59
C CYS A 1028 19.34 23.97 -35.74
N SER A 1029 18.57 25.03 -35.54
CA SER A 1029 18.36 26.08 -36.54
C SER A 1029 19.67 26.82 -36.85
N VAL A 1030 20.48 27.09 -35.82
CA VAL A 1030 21.79 27.73 -35.96
C VAL A 1030 22.78 26.83 -36.68
N ALA A 1031 22.84 25.54 -36.33
CA ALA A 1031 23.71 24.58 -37.00
C ALA A 1031 23.35 24.46 -38.50
N THR A 1032 22.07 24.29 -38.83
CA THR A 1032 21.60 24.22 -40.22
C THR A 1032 21.91 25.51 -41.01
N PHE A 1033 21.84 26.69 -40.37
CA PHE A 1033 22.22 27.95 -41.01
C PHE A 1033 23.69 27.99 -41.42
N PHE A 1034 24.59 27.65 -40.51
CA PHE A 1034 26.03 27.67 -40.81
C PHE A 1034 26.40 26.64 -41.87
N ILE A 1035 25.83 25.44 -41.82
CA ILE A 1035 26.07 24.42 -42.83
C ILE A 1035 25.59 24.88 -44.22
N HIS A 1036 24.37 25.44 -44.31
CA HIS A 1036 23.83 26.00 -45.54
C HIS A 1036 24.72 27.12 -46.11
N LEU A 1037 25.13 28.08 -45.28
CA LEU A 1037 25.96 29.21 -45.69
C LEU A 1037 27.32 28.76 -46.22
N PHE A 1038 28.06 27.97 -45.45
CA PHE A 1038 29.46 27.66 -45.78
C PHE A 1038 29.59 26.68 -46.96
N TYR A 1039 28.67 25.74 -47.16
CA TYR A 1039 28.66 24.94 -48.39
C TYR A 1039 28.36 25.81 -49.63
N LEU A 1040 27.47 26.80 -49.55
CA LEU A 1040 27.30 27.77 -50.65
C LEU A 1040 28.58 28.58 -50.89
N CYS A 1041 29.24 29.05 -49.83
CA CYS A 1041 30.52 29.77 -49.96
C CYS A 1041 31.56 28.95 -50.71
N VAL A 1042 31.66 27.64 -50.47
CA VAL A 1042 32.56 26.74 -51.22
C VAL A 1042 32.28 26.81 -52.73
N PHE A 1043 31.02 26.72 -53.16
CA PHE A 1043 30.65 26.83 -54.58
C PHE A 1043 30.98 28.21 -55.17
N PHE A 1044 30.66 29.29 -54.49
CA PHE A 1044 30.92 30.64 -54.99
C PHE A 1044 32.42 30.99 -55.02
N TRP A 1045 33.22 30.47 -54.09
CA TRP A 1045 34.68 30.59 -54.15
C TRP A 1045 35.29 29.72 -55.26
N MET A 1046 34.73 28.54 -55.54
CA MET A 1046 35.10 27.74 -56.71
C MET A 1046 34.76 28.47 -58.02
N LEU A 1047 33.59 29.10 -58.13
CA LEU A 1047 33.24 29.96 -59.26
C LEU A 1047 34.22 31.13 -59.41
N SER A 1048 34.56 31.78 -58.29
CA SER A 1048 35.53 32.89 -58.27
C SER A 1048 36.90 32.43 -58.79
N LEU A 1049 37.38 31.28 -58.34
CA LEU A 1049 38.60 30.65 -58.83
C LEU A 1049 38.52 30.36 -60.34
N GLY A 1050 37.40 29.83 -60.82
CA GLY A 1050 37.16 29.57 -62.24
C GLY A 1050 37.18 30.83 -63.10
N LEU A 1051 36.44 31.86 -62.70
CA LEU A 1051 36.36 33.14 -63.41
C LEU A 1051 37.72 33.86 -63.45
N ILE A 1052 38.51 33.81 -62.38
CA ILE A 1052 39.85 34.41 -62.35
C ILE A 1052 40.79 33.71 -63.35
N LEU A 1053 40.74 32.39 -63.42
CA LEU A 1053 41.57 31.61 -64.37
C LEU A 1053 41.12 31.84 -65.82
N PHE A 1054 39.81 31.88 -66.07
CA PHE A 1054 39.24 32.24 -67.37
C PHE A 1054 39.66 33.64 -67.83
N TYR A 1055 39.48 34.64 -66.97
CA TYR A 1055 39.78 36.04 -67.24
C TYR A 1055 41.24 36.22 -67.65
N ARG A 1056 42.18 35.57 -66.94
CA ARG A 1056 43.62 35.69 -67.23
C ARG A 1056 44.03 35.00 -68.53
N LEU A 1057 43.38 33.89 -68.90
CA LEU A 1057 43.68 33.15 -70.13
C LEU A 1057 43.07 33.81 -71.38
N VAL A 1058 41.94 34.50 -71.25
CA VAL A 1058 41.27 35.18 -72.37
C VAL A 1058 41.77 36.62 -72.53
N PHE A 1059 41.96 37.37 -71.44
CA PHE A 1059 42.34 38.78 -71.45
C PHE A 1059 43.77 38.99 -70.91
N ILE A 1060 44.76 38.44 -71.62
CA ILE A 1060 46.18 38.42 -71.21
C ILE A 1060 46.76 39.84 -70.99
N LEU A 1061 46.22 40.86 -71.67
CA LEU A 1061 46.74 42.25 -71.68
C LEU A 1061 46.02 43.21 -70.71
N HIS A 1062 44.95 42.79 -70.02
CA HIS A 1062 44.20 43.67 -69.12
C HIS A 1062 44.76 43.60 -67.68
N ASN A 1063 45.20 44.73 -67.13
CA ASN A 1063 45.88 44.79 -65.82
C ASN A 1063 44.99 45.48 -64.77
N THR A 1064 44.08 44.71 -64.15
CA THR A 1064 43.17 45.21 -63.11
C THR A 1064 43.88 45.28 -61.74
N SER A 1065 43.55 46.28 -60.92
CA SER A 1065 44.20 46.48 -59.61
C SER A 1065 43.94 45.31 -58.64
N LYS A 1066 44.95 44.98 -57.81
CA LYS A 1066 44.87 43.93 -56.79
C LYS A 1066 43.68 44.11 -55.84
N THR A 1067 43.37 45.35 -55.49
CA THR A 1067 42.32 45.69 -54.52
C THR A 1067 40.92 45.46 -55.10
N ALA A 1068 40.69 45.85 -56.36
CA ALA A 1068 39.41 45.65 -57.03
C ALA A 1068 39.10 44.16 -57.25
N GLN A 1069 40.09 43.38 -57.68
CA GLN A 1069 39.93 41.94 -57.85
C GLN A 1069 39.64 41.22 -56.51
N LYS A 1070 40.19 41.71 -55.39
CA LYS A 1070 39.90 41.14 -54.05
C LYS A 1070 38.47 41.46 -53.64
N ALA A 1071 38.06 42.71 -53.77
CA ALA A 1071 36.72 43.14 -53.41
C ALA A 1071 35.66 42.30 -54.16
N VAL A 1072 35.81 42.14 -55.49
CA VAL A 1072 34.89 41.33 -56.30
C VAL A 1072 34.86 39.87 -55.86
N ALA A 1073 36.04 39.26 -55.59
CA ALA A 1073 36.10 37.87 -55.17
C ALA A 1073 35.47 37.62 -53.79
N PHE A 1074 35.68 38.51 -52.81
CA PHE A 1074 35.06 38.39 -51.48
C PHE A 1074 33.56 38.69 -51.50
N CYS A 1075 33.11 39.67 -52.31
CA CYS A 1075 31.68 39.93 -52.50
C CYS A 1075 30.96 38.74 -53.15
N LEU A 1076 31.57 38.12 -54.17
CA LEU A 1076 31.02 36.94 -54.83
C LEU A 1076 31.08 35.70 -53.91
N GLY A 1077 32.22 35.48 -53.24
CA GLY A 1077 32.50 34.29 -52.44
C GLY A 1077 31.79 34.19 -51.08
N TYR A 1078 31.46 35.31 -50.45
CA TYR A 1078 30.74 35.33 -49.16
C TYR A 1078 29.45 36.16 -49.18
N GLY A 1079 29.45 37.28 -49.90
CA GLY A 1079 28.29 38.19 -49.93
C GLY A 1079 27.05 37.56 -50.57
N CYS A 1080 27.19 37.00 -51.77
CA CYS A 1080 26.09 36.31 -52.46
C CYS A 1080 25.53 35.11 -51.66
N PRO A 1081 26.36 34.17 -51.16
CA PRO A 1081 25.90 33.10 -50.26
C PRO A 1081 25.13 33.58 -49.03
N PHE A 1082 25.62 34.64 -48.37
CA PHE A 1082 25.01 35.18 -47.16
C PHE A 1082 23.59 35.72 -47.42
N VAL A 1083 23.42 36.47 -48.50
CA VAL A 1083 22.09 36.99 -48.91
C VAL A 1083 21.12 35.83 -49.18
N ILE A 1084 21.54 34.78 -49.88
CA ILE A 1084 20.70 33.61 -50.16
C ILE A 1084 20.28 32.91 -48.85
N ALA A 1085 21.22 32.69 -47.93
CA ALA A 1085 20.94 32.01 -46.66
C ALA A 1085 19.98 32.81 -45.76
N VAL A 1086 20.17 34.14 -45.65
CA VAL A 1086 19.30 35.01 -44.85
C VAL A 1086 17.89 35.09 -45.42
N ILE A 1087 17.74 35.24 -46.74
CA ILE A 1087 16.42 35.24 -47.39
C ILE A 1087 15.70 33.91 -47.15
N THR A 1088 16.43 32.80 -47.25
CA THR A 1088 15.87 31.46 -47.01
C THR A 1088 15.33 31.33 -45.59
N ILE A 1089 16.07 31.80 -44.58
CA ILE A 1089 15.58 31.84 -43.20
C ILE A 1089 14.39 32.79 -43.07
N ALA A 1090 14.48 34.02 -43.55
CA ALA A 1090 13.43 35.03 -43.40
C ALA A 1090 12.07 34.56 -43.96
N VAL A 1091 12.08 33.81 -45.07
CA VAL A 1091 10.86 33.28 -45.70
C VAL A 1091 10.31 32.05 -44.96
N THR A 1092 11.17 31.26 -44.31
CA THR A 1092 10.80 29.95 -43.74
C THR A 1092 10.60 29.96 -42.21
N LEU A 1093 11.15 30.95 -41.50
CA LEU A 1093 11.04 31.12 -40.05
C LEU A 1093 9.58 31.34 -39.56
N PRO A 1094 8.73 32.16 -40.22
CA PRO A 1094 7.36 32.41 -39.74
C PRO A 1094 6.48 31.16 -39.72
N ARG A 1095 6.82 30.15 -40.53
CA ARG A 1095 6.10 28.87 -40.62
C ARG A 1095 6.79 27.74 -39.86
N ASN A 1096 7.90 28.02 -39.17
CA ASN A 1096 8.69 27.05 -38.40
C ASN A 1096 9.17 25.83 -39.21
N ASN A 1097 9.40 26.03 -40.53
CA ASN A 1097 9.67 24.96 -41.49
C ASN A 1097 11.06 25.08 -42.15
N TYR A 1098 12.03 25.74 -41.51
CA TYR A 1098 13.40 25.86 -42.04
C TYR A 1098 14.17 24.52 -41.95
N THR A 1099 14.08 23.84 -40.81
CA THR A 1099 14.73 22.54 -40.55
C THR A 1099 13.77 21.37 -40.73
N ARG A 1100 14.31 20.15 -40.93
CA ARG A 1100 13.53 18.90 -40.85
C ARG A 1100 13.19 18.61 -39.38
N LYS A 1101 12.11 17.83 -39.17
CA LYS A 1101 11.63 17.48 -37.81
C LYS A 1101 12.57 16.52 -37.08
N ASP A 1102 13.25 15.65 -37.82
CA ASP A 1102 14.03 14.53 -37.26
C ASP A 1102 15.55 14.68 -37.45
N VAL A 1103 16.03 15.72 -38.16
CA VAL A 1103 17.45 15.96 -38.46
C VAL A 1103 17.71 17.47 -38.61
N CYS A 1104 18.84 18.00 -38.13
CA CYS A 1104 19.24 19.41 -38.32
C CYS A 1104 19.77 19.72 -39.72
N TRP A 1105 18.91 19.52 -40.72
CA TRP A 1105 19.16 19.82 -42.13
C TRP A 1105 17.99 20.58 -42.78
N LEU A 1106 18.24 21.23 -43.92
CA LEU A 1106 17.25 21.97 -44.70
C LEU A 1106 16.02 21.11 -45.06
N ASN A 1107 14.82 21.66 -44.83
CA ASN A 1107 13.55 20.97 -45.09
C ASN A 1107 13.25 20.88 -46.59
N TRP A 1108 12.82 19.69 -47.04
CA TRP A 1108 12.37 19.43 -48.42
C TRP A 1108 10.85 19.23 -48.54
N LYS A 1109 10.21 18.60 -47.54
CA LYS A 1109 8.82 18.13 -47.61
C LYS A 1109 7.81 19.27 -47.51
N ASP A 1110 7.97 20.15 -46.53
CA ASP A 1110 6.93 21.15 -46.19
C ASP A 1110 7.19 22.53 -46.81
N SER A 1111 8.46 22.96 -46.86
CA SER A 1111 8.85 24.32 -47.28
C SER A 1111 9.70 24.37 -48.55
N LYS A 1112 10.18 23.21 -49.05
CA LYS A 1112 11.14 23.11 -50.16
C LYS A 1112 12.42 23.97 -49.96
N ALA A 1113 12.78 24.31 -48.72
CA ALA A 1113 13.92 25.17 -48.38
C ALA A 1113 15.26 24.68 -48.96
N LEU A 1114 15.44 23.35 -49.11
CA LEU A 1114 16.62 22.75 -49.75
C LEU A 1114 16.85 23.24 -51.20
N LEU A 1115 15.82 23.67 -51.93
CA LEU A 1115 15.98 24.22 -53.29
C LEU A 1115 16.85 25.48 -53.32
N ALA A 1116 16.83 26.29 -52.25
CA ALA A 1116 17.64 27.50 -52.15
C ALA A 1116 19.15 27.20 -52.13
N PHE A 1117 19.54 25.98 -51.78
CA PHE A 1117 20.90 25.48 -51.86
C PHE A 1117 21.21 24.81 -53.20
N VAL A 1118 20.34 23.90 -53.64
CA VAL A 1118 20.58 23.03 -54.81
C VAL A 1118 20.60 23.82 -56.13
N ILE A 1119 19.67 24.76 -56.32
CA ILE A 1119 19.56 25.50 -57.59
C ILE A 1119 20.82 26.35 -57.85
N PRO A 1120 21.32 27.18 -56.91
CA PRO A 1120 22.57 27.92 -57.10
C PRO A 1120 23.77 27.00 -57.35
N ALA A 1121 23.89 25.89 -56.61
CA ALA A 1121 25.00 24.96 -56.75
C ALA A 1121 25.07 24.35 -58.17
N LEU A 1122 23.95 23.92 -58.73
CA LEU A 1122 23.89 23.35 -60.09
C LEU A 1122 24.25 24.38 -61.17
N ILE A 1123 23.77 25.62 -61.05
CA ILE A 1123 24.10 26.71 -61.97
C ILE A 1123 25.62 26.97 -61.95
N ILE A 1124 26.22 27.02 -60.76
CA ILE A 1124 27.66 27.25 -60.59
C ILE A 1124 28.48 26.10 -61.20
N VAL A 1125 28.08 24.85 -60.95
CA VAL A 1125 28.73 23.67 -61.52
C VAL A 1125 28.71 23.73 -63.05
N ALA A 1126 27.55 24.05 -63.66
CA ALA A 1126 27.43 24.20 -65.11
C ALA A 1126 28.33 25.33 -65.65
N MET A 1127 28.40 26.49 -64.97
CA MET A 1127 29.27 27.60 -65.37
C MET A 1127 30.76 27.25 -65.28
N ASN A 1128 31.19 26.53 -64.25
CA ASN A 1128 32.58 26.09 -64.10
C ASN A 1128 32.97 25.02 -65.13
N LEU A 1129 32.05 24.12 -65.50
CA LEU A 1129 32.24 23.17 -66.62
C LEU A 1129 32.44 23.92 -67.94
N PHE A 1130 31.61 24.93 -68.20
CA PHE A 1130 31.75 25.80 -69.37
C PHE A 1130 33.09 26.53 -69.39
N ILE A 1131 33.50 27.14 -68.28
CA ILE A 1131 34.81 27.79 -68.14
C ILE A 1131 35.96 26.80 -68.43
N THR A 1132 35.89 25.61 -67.85
CA THR A 1132 36.91 24.56 -68.02
C THR A 1132 37.02 24.15 -69.48
N ALA A 1133 35.90 23.97 -70.19
CA ALA A 1133 35.90 23.65 -71.61
C ALA A 1133 36.60 24.75 -72.44
N VAL A 1134 36.33 26.03 -72.18
CA VAL A 1134 36.99 27.13 -72.91
C VAL A 1134 38.49 27.18 -72.60
N VAL A 1135 38.88 26.96 -71.35
CA VAL A 1135 40.30 26.89 -70.93
C VAL A 1135 41.02 25.75 -71.65
N ILE A 1136 40.41 24.56 -71.70
CA ILE A 1136 40.91 23.39 -72.43
C ILE A 1136 41.10 23.75 -73.91
N ILE A 1137 40.06 24.27 -74.58
CA ILE A 1137 40.11 24.65 -76.00
C ILE A 1137 41.24 25.66 -76.28
N LYS A 1138 41.42 26.66 -75.41
CA LYS A 1138 42.49 27.68 -75.53
C LYS A 1138 43.90 27.11 -75.31
N ILE A 1139 44.09 26.17 -74.38
CA ILE A 1139 45.38 25.53 -74.10
C ILE A 1139 45.75 24.50 -75.18
N LEU A 1140 44.77 23.79 -75.73
CA LEU A 1140 44.99 22.84 -76.82
C LEU A 1140 45.24 23.50 -78.17
N ARG A 1141 44.93 24.80 -78.35
CA ARG A 1141 45.24 25.52 -79.58
C ARG A 1141 46.77 25.55 -79.79
N PRO A 1142 47.32 24.94 -80.86
CA PRO A 1142 48.76 24.88 -81.04
C PRO A 1142 49.32 26.26 -81.37
N THR A 1143 50.32 26.71 -80.61
CA THR A 1143 51.29 27.68 -81.12
C THR A 1143 52.09 26.95 -82.20
N ILE A 1144 52.05 27.47 -83.43
CA ILE A 1144 52.67 26.85 -84.61
C ILE A 1144 54.19 26.72 -84.39
N GLY A 1145 54.69 25.48 -84.42
CA GLY A 1145 56.12 25.14 -84.32
C GLY A 1145 56.46 24.10 -83.24
N ASP A 1146 56.44 22.82 -83.64
CA ASP A 1146 56.98 21.59 -83.04
C ASP A 1146 56.71 21.28 -81.54
N ARG A 1147 55.94 20.22 -81.25
CA ARG A 1147 55.74 19.67 -79.90
C ARG A 1147 56.43 18.30 -79.78
N THR A 1148 57.47 18.21 -78.96
CA THR A 1148 58.07 16.93 -78.56
C THR A 1148 57.12 16.12 -77.64
N ASN A 1149 57.21 14.79 -77.65
CA ASN A 1149 56.40 13.85 -76.86
C ASN A 1149 56.37 14.15 -75.33
N ARG A 1150 57.37 14.88 -74.82
CA ARG A 1150 57.44 15.37 -73.42
C ARG A 1150 56.50 16.57 -73.14
N GLN A 1151 56.20 17.37 -74.16
CA GLN A 1151 55.28 18.50 -74.10
C GLN A 1151 53.81 18.03 -74.08
N GLU A 1152 53.47 16.96 -74.81
CA GLU A 1152 52.13 16.35 -74.79
C GLU A 1152 51.77 15.80 -73.41
N ARG A 1153 52.71 15.07 -72.78
CA ARG A 1153 52.51 14.56 -71.41
C ARG A 1153 52.37 15.70 -70.41
N ASN A 1154 53.14 16.79 -70.54
CA ASN A 1154 53.02 17.98 -69.70
C ASN A 1154 51.72 18.77 -69.96
N SER A 1155 51.24 18.85 -71.21
CA SER A 1155 49.95 19.48 -71.52
C SER A 1155 48.78 18.65 -71.00
N LEU A 1156 48.81 17.32 -71.13
CA LEU A 1156 47.84 16.42 -70.49
C LEU A 1156 47.90 16.52 -68.96
N PHE A 1157 49.09 16.66 -68.38
CA PHE A 1157 49.27 16.91 -66.94
C PHE A 1157 48.68 18.25 -66.48
N GLN A 1158 48.86 19.31 -67.28
CA GLN A 1158 48.28 20.64 -67.01
C GLN A 1158 46.76 20.66 -67.21
N ILE A 1159 46.25 19.91 -68.19
CA ILE A 1159 44.82 19.70 -68.42
C ILE A 1159 44.22 18.94 -67.23
N GLY A 1160 44.81 17.83 -66.80
CA GLY A 1160 44.38 17.06 -65.64
C GLY A 1160 44.40 17.87 -64.33
N LYS A 1161 45.41 18.72 -64.12
CA LYS A 1161 45.48 19.64 -62.97
C LYS A 1161 44.38 20.70 -62.99
N SER A 1162 44.11 21.30 -64.15
CA SER A 1162 43.07 22.34 -64.28
C SER A 1162 41.67 21.73 -64.17
N VAL A 1163 41.47 20.56 -64.75
CA VAL A 1163 40.24 19.77 -64.60
C VAL A 1163 40.07 19.35 -63.13
N ALA A 1164 41.05 18.77 -62.44
CA ALA A 1164 40.86 18.36 -61.04
C ALA A 1164 40.59 19.52 -60.06
N ILE A 1165 41.10 20.73 -60.33
CA ILE A 1165 40.93 21.92 -59.47
C ILE A 1165 39.66 22.74 -59.79
N LEU A 1166 39.27 22.86 -61.07
CA LEU A 1166 38.09 23.64 -61.48
C LEU A 1166 36.85 22.78 -61.77
N THR A 1167 37.09 21.57 -62.28
CA THR A 1167 36.04 20.64 -62.67
C THR A 1167 35.53 19.97 -61.40
N PRO A 1168 34.22 19.74 -61.31
CA PRO A 1168 33.56 19.51 -60.05
C PRO A 1168 33.73 18.06 -59.59
N LEU A 1169 34.94 17.52 -59.41
CA LEU A 1169 35.10 16.38 -58.50
C LEU A 1169 34.70 16.75 -57.05
N LEU A 1170 34.52 18.05 -56.77
CA LEU A 1170 33.95 18.65 -55.55
C LEU A 1170 32.45 19.05 -55.69
N GLY A 1171 31.85 18.99 -56.89
CA GLY A 1171 30.48 19.47 -57.17
C GLY A 1171 29.57 18.48 -57.94
N LEU A 1172 30.15 17.50 -58.64
CA LEU A 1172 29.48 16.34 -59.25
C LEU A 1172 29.01 15.38 -58.16
N THR A 1173 29.69 15.38 -57.01
CA THR A 1173 29.24 14.73 -55.78
C THR A 1173 27.82 15.17 -55.47
N TRP A 1174 27.55 16.48 -55.48
CA TRP A 1174 26.22 17.05 -55.28
C TRP A 1174 25.23 16.75 -56.41
N GLY A 1175 25.69 16.42 -57.62
CA GLY A 1175 24.86 15.82 -58.67
C GLY A 1175 24.38 14.40 -58.31
N PHE A 1176 25.26 13.56 -57.75
CA PHE A 1176 24.86 12.28 -57.15
C PHE A 1176 24.00 12.49 -55.90
N GLY A 1177 24.21 13.57 -55.14
CA GLY A 1177 23.36 14.02 -54.04
C GLY A 1177 21.96 14.49 -54.47
N LEU A 1178 21.76 14.84 -55.75
CA LEU A 1178 20.42 15.07 -56.30
C LEU A 1178 19.74 13.74 -56.63
N ALA A 1179 20.50 12.76 -57.14
CA ALA A 1179 19.98 11.42 -57.40
C ALA A 1179 19.47 10.76 -56.11
N THR A 1180 20.09 11.02 -54.95
CA THR A 1180 19.63 10.54 -53.64
C THR A 1180 18.33 11.20 -53.13
N ILE A 1181 17.93 12.34 -53.71
CA ILE A 1181 16.69 13.06 -53.33
C ILE A 1181 15.47 12.53 -54.11
N ILE A 1182 15.68 11.81 -55.22
CA ILE A 1182 14.60 11.20 -56.02
C ILE A 1182 14.02 10.02 -55.23
N LYS A 1183 12.69 9.96 -55.08
CA LYS A 1183 12.00 8.80 -54.48
C LYS A 1183 12.43 7.52 -55.22
N ASN A 1184 12.86 6.50 -54.49
CA ASN A 1184 13.39 5.20 -54.99
C ASN A 1184 14.81 5.25 -55.61
N SER A 1185 15.71 6.12 -55.14
CA SER A 1185 17.11 6.08 -55.57
C SER A 1185 17.85 4.82 -55.08
N HIS A 1186 18.71 4.25 -55.92
CA HIS A 1186 19.50 3.07 -55.58
C HIS A 1186 20.57 3.40 -54.53
N ARG A 1187 20.77 2.53 -53.52
CA ARG A 1187 21.72 2.72 -52.41
C ARG A 1187 23.15 3.05 -52.85
N ALA A 1188 23.57 2.56 -54.02
CA ALA A 1188 24.87 2.90 -54.59
C ALA A 1188 25.09 4.42 -54.75
N PHE A 1189 24.04 5.19 -55.03
CA PHE A 1189 24.13 6.65 -55.12
C PHE A 1189 24.37 7.30 -53.75
N HIS A 1190 23.77 6.77 -52.68
CA HIS A 1190 24.02 7.22 -51.31
C HIS A 1190 25.46 6.93 -50.87
N ILE A 1191 25.96 5.72 -51.13
CA ILE A 1191 27.34 5.31 -50.80
C ILE A 1191 28.35 6.13 -51.62
N LEU A 1192 28.13 6.30 -52.92
CA LEU A 1192 29.01 7.08 -53.79
C LEU A 1192 29.02 8.56 -53.41
N PHE A 1193 27.85 9.11 -53.04
CA PHE A 1193 27.73 10.48 -52.54
C PHE A 1193 28.51 10.67 -51.23
N ALA A 1194 28.31 9.80 -50.24
CA ALA A 1194 29.00 9.87 -48.96
C ALA A 1194 30.52 9.73 -49.13
N LEU A 1195 30.99 8.74 -49.90
CA LEU A 1195 32.41 8.49 -50.15
C LEU A 1195 33.12 9.65 -50.85
N LEU A 1196 32.49 10.25 -51.88
CA LEU A 1196 33.11 11.34 -52.62
C LEU A 1196 33.15 12.65 -51.82
N ASN A 1197 32.13 12.93 -50.99
CA ASN A 1197 32.18 14.09 -50.07
C ASN A 1197 33.18 13.86 -48.93
N ALA A 1198 33.29 12.64 -48.41
CA ALA A 1198 34.30 12.25 -47.42
C ALA A 1198 35.74 12.48 -47.91
N LEU A 1199 36.02 12.24 -49.20
CA LEU A 1199 37.36 12.42 -49.79
C LEU A 1199 37.62 13.86 -50.29
N GLN A 1200 36.64 14.75 -50.16
CA GLN A 1200 36.68 16.10 -50.73
C GLN A 1200 37.87 16.92 -50.20
N GLY A 1201 38.09 16.93 -48.87
CA GLY A 1201 39.22 17.61 -48.25
C GLY A 1201 40.59 17.05 -48.66
N LEU A 1202 40.68 15.73 -48.86
CA LEU A 1202 41.88 15.05 -49.32
C LEU A 1202 42.25 15.45 -50.75
N PHE A 1203 41.26 15.52 -51.66
CA PHE A 1203 41.48 15.95 -53.03
C PHE A 1203 41.97 17.41 -53.11
N ILE A 1204 41.43 18.30 -52.27
CA ILE A 1204 41.88 19.70 -52.18
C ILE A 1204 43.35 19.75 -51.75
N LEU A 1205 43.76 18.98 -50.74
CA LEU A 1205 45.16 18.90 -50.29
C LEU A 1205 46.08 18.40 -51.42
N VAL A 1206 45.75 17.27 -52.04
CA VAL A 1206 46.60 16.63 -53.06
C VAL A 1206 46.73 17.50 -54.30
N PHE A 1207 45.62 17.86 -54.95
CA PHE A 1207 45.65 18.57 -56.23
C PHE A 1207 45.90 20.08 -56.08
N GLY A 1208 45.44 20.66 -54.98
CA GLY A 1208 45.57 22.09 -54.70
C GLY A 1208 46.95 22.50 -54.17
N THR A 1209 47.58 21.66 -53.33
CA THR A 1209 48.84 22.01 -52.68
C THR A 1209 49.99 21.07 -53.03
N LEU A 1210 49.86 19.76 -52.76
CA LEU A 1210 50.97 18.82 -52.84
C LEU A 1210 51.45 18.55 -54.27
N TRP A 1211 50.56 18.65 -55.27
CA TRP A 1211 50.90 18.45 -56.69
C TRP A 1211 51.34 19.75 -57.41
N ASP A 1212 51.45 20.87 -56.69
CA ASP A 1212 52.00 22.12 -57.24
C ASP A 1212 53.52 22.16 -57.10
N LYS A 1213 54.23 22.09 -58.23
CA LYS A 1213 55.70 22.14 -58.28
C LYS A 1213 56.29 23.37 -57.58
N LYS A 1214 55.62 24.54 -57.62
CA LYS A 1214 56.11 25.74 -56.92
C LYS A 1214 56.00 25.59 -55.40
N ILE A 1215 54.97 24.91 -54.91
CA ILE A 1215 54.81 24.60 -53.48
C ILE A 1215 55.83 23.53 -53.06
N GLN A 1216 56.01 22.48 -53.86
CA GLN A 1216 57.03 21.45 -53.61
C GLN A 1216 58.44 22.05 -53.52
N GLU A 1217 58.82 22.91 -54.48
CA GLU A 1217 60.10 23.62 -54.48
C GLU A 1217 60.24 24.56 -53.27
N ALA A 1218 59.17 25.25 -52.88
CA ALA A 1218 59.16 26.11 -51.69
C ALA A 1218 59.39 25.33 -50.39
N LEU A 1219 58.68 24.19 -50.25
CA LEU A 1219 58.78 23.30 -49.09
C LEU A 1219 60.17 22.66 -49.01
N LEU A 1220 60.73 22.20 -50.14
CA LEU A 1220 62.08 21.65 -50.22
C LEU A 1220 63.15 22.70 -49.90
N LYS A 1221 63.02 23.93 -50.41
CA LYS A 1221 63.95 25.04 -50.12
C LYS A 1221 63.91 25.45 -48.64
N ARG A 1222 62.74 25.37 -48.00
CA ARG A 1222 62.58 25.63 -46.55
C ARG A 1222 63.08 24.48 -45.68
N ASN A 1223 62.86 23.22 -46.06
CA ASN A 1223 63.42 22.04 -45.38
C ASN A 1223 64.95 21.95 -45.54
N SER A 1224 65.50 22.51 -46.62
CA SER A 1224 66.94 22.74 -46.79
C SER A 1224 67.48 23.82 -45.83
N MET A 1225 66.73 24.90 -45.59
CA MET A 1225 67.11 25.93 -44.61
C MET A 1225 66.95 25.46 -43.15
N SER A 1226 65.98 24.59 -42.84
CA SER A 1226 65.86 23.99 -41.49
C SER A 1226 66.99 22.99 -41.19
N LYS A 1227 67.53 22.31 -42.21
CA LYS A 1227 68.75 21.48 -42.09
C LYS A 1227 70.06 22.28 -41.95
N TRP A 1228 70.09 23.56 -42.34
CA TRP A 1228 71.23 24.46 -42.03
C TRP A 1228 71.16 24.98 -40.59
N SER A 1229 69.96 25.16 -40.03
CA SER A 1229 69.77 25.62 -38.65
C SER A 1229 70.17 24.59 -37.57
N SER A 1230 70.37 23.32 -37.92
CA SER A 1230 70.69 22.25 -36.96
C SER A 1230 72.20 21.97 -36.79
N GLN A 1231 73.10 22.78 -37.36
CA GLN A 1231 74.57 22.65 -37.16
C GLN A 1231 75.22 23.75 -36.30
N GLN A 1232 74.45 24.69 -35.75
CA GLN A 1232 74.89 25.58 -34.66
C GLN A 1232 73.95 25.41 -33.48
N THR A 1233 74.25 24.47 -32.59
CA THR A 1233 74.38 24.65 -31.12
C THR A 1233 74.77 23.30 -30.52
N LYS A 1234 76.06 23.16 -30.19
CA LYS A 1234 76.62 22.09 -29.36
C LYS A 1234 76.85 22.71 -27.96
N VAL A 1235 76.43 22.00 -26.91
CA VAL A 1235 76.90 22.08 -25.51
C VAL A 1235 76.49 23.28 -24.63
N ARG A 1236 75.69 23.00 -23.59
CA ARG A 1236 75.93 23.32 -22.14
C ARG A 1236 74.69 22.91 -21.32
N THR A 1237 74.76 21.82 -20.54
CA THR A 1237 74.77 21.84 -19.05
C THR A 1237 73.83 22.87 -18.43
N LEU A 1238 72.67 22.47 -17.91
CA LEU A 1238 72.42 22.00 -16.54
C LEU A 1238 71.06 21.30 -16.49
#